data_AF-A0A5P1A0M6-F1
#
_entry.id   AF-A0A5P1A0M6-F1
#
_cell.length_a   1.000
_cell.length_b   1.000
_cell.length_c   1.000
_cell.angle_alpha   90.00
_cell.angle_beta   90.00
_cell.angle_gamma   90.00
#
_symmetry.space_group_name_H-M   'P 1'
#
loop_
_entity.id
_entity.type
_entity.pdbx_description
1 polymer ?
#
loop_
_entity_poly.entity_id
_entity_poly.type
_entity_poly.pdbx_seq_one_letter_code
_entity_poly.pdbx_strand_id
1 'polypeptide(L)'
;CSARTTKMEAQGGGGGRGSGGRGRVAARGRGGVAGRGGVAGRGRGGGRGGGRGRRLRQILLPQQGRQCDLVKNGRHRQVVGCRVFRWRRRGHGGGGSSGGDGIEHDKDAKNMFDRIGEKVYKEKVEKVADNYSSQLKGTLSNAKFEKKPETQQTPEDPCDLKYQYHTNVTSGGNKEYPCGNGTKERFSDIRDGECDKNKISGNKDDEGACAPFRRLHLCVRNLENININKKIDNDTLLAEVCLAAKHEGESLVEKYKEYKEKKNTNFDTNLCTILARSFADIGDIIRGKDLYLDHEPGKQHLEERLERIFENIKKKNNNNELNNLSLDKFREYWWALNRKEVWKAITCRAEEKDRYFKIRENGKLLLWNYNCGHHVDKDVPTNLDYVPQHLRWFDEWSEEFCRKRNIKLKMAKEACRGEGNTKYCSLNGYDCTKRIEKGDSCSRESKCTGCSNECNPYQLWLEEQQNEFKIQKDKYDKEIKKYVNNKSITNSNTKKEYYKEFYDELKEQYGSVKNFLTLLNKGTYCKKGVEGESTINFNKTDDKGAFYRSDYCQRCPDCVVVCDNQGCKENKKHDNCRSEIIKEIVLSETPTVIDVLYSDDKQGVITEKLDDFCSSTNKEDRKYYKKWKCYNKNSDYDKCEMISWLYEDPKESNLMLSIKCFDSWAQNLLIDIIRWEHQLKDCINNTNVTDCESKCIKNCQCYEKWIKQKKKEWQQVKKVFEKQNESLGIYYKNLNNLFNSNFFQVMFALDQDEKGKWDQFREDLKKKFETSKDKASTANSQDAIEFLLDHLKDNATTCKDNNSNKPCNSPKNPTPNPCGKKQ
;
A
#
# COMPACT_ATOMS: atom_id res chain seq x y z
N CYS A 1 -7.61 28.94 -10.52
CA CYS A 1 -8.79 29.67 -11.04
C CYS A 1 -9.18 29.12 -12.42
N SER A 2 -10.43 29.32 -12.86
CA SER A 2 -10.80 29.10 -14.27
C SER A 2 -10.30 30.24 -15.15
N ALA A 3 -9.85 29.91 -16.36
CA ALA A 3 -9.89 30.80 -17.51
C ALA A 3 -10.63 30.08 -18.64
N ARG A 4 -11.95 30.28 -18.73
CA ARG A 4 -12.78 29.89 -19.88
C ARG A 4 -13.10 31.15 -20.67
N THR A 5 -12.82 31.11 -21.97
CA THR A 5 -13.59 31.78 -23.03
C THR A 5 -13.23 31.07 -24.34
N THR A 6 -14.08 30.16 -24.86
CA THR A 6 -15.13 30.41 -25.88
C THR A 6 -14.56 30.86 -27.24
N LYS A 7 -14.68 30.03 -28.29
CA LYS A 7 -15.71 30.10 -29.38
C LYS A 7 -15.47 31.27 -30.37
N MET A 8 -15.85 31.20 -31.64
CA MET A 8 -16.76 30.30 -32.37
C MET A 8 -16.38 30.29 -33.87
N GLU A 9 -16.78 29.23 -34.61
CA GLU A 9 -17.16 29.27 -36.05
C GLU A 9 -16.10 29.75 -37.10
N ALA A 10 -16.22 29.49 -38.42
CA ALA A 10 -16.99 28.48 -39.16
C ALA A 10 -16.30 28.15 -40.50
N GLN A 11 -16.87 27.15 -41.18
CA GLN A 11 -16.77 26.76 -42.60
C GLN A 11 -16.09 27.77 -43.57
N GLY A 12 -15.14 27.27 -44.37
CA GLY A 12 -14.65 27.95 -45.57
C GLY A 12 -13.85 26.99 -46.47
N GLY A 13 -14.34 26.72 -47.68
CA GLY A 13 -13.67 25.82 -48.63
C GLY A 13 -12.68 26.56 -49.55
N GLY A 14 -11.67 25.85 -50.04
CA GLY A 14 -10.71 26.35 -51.02
C GLY A 14 -9.61 25.32 -51.29
N GLY A 15 -9.26 25.09 -52.56
CA GLY A 15 -8.33 24.02 -52.94
C GLY A 15 -7.20 24.48 -53.86
N GLY A 16 -6.08 23.76 -53.80
CA GLY A 16 -4.92 23.83 -54.70
C GLY A 16 -3.96 22.72 -54.29
N ARG A 17 -3.76 21.63 -55.05
CA ARG A 17 -3.10 21.49 -56.36
C ARG A 17 -1.68 22.08 -56.39
N GLY A 18 -0.69 21.20 -56.37
CA GLY A 18 0.71 21.49 -56.70
C GLY A 18 1.69 20.50 -56.05
N SER A 19 2.69 19.90 -56.72
CA SER A 19 2.72 19.21 -58.02
C SER A 19 4.16 18.68 -58.28
N GLY A 20 4.32 17.43 -58.69
CA GLY A 20 5.63 16.83 -59.05
C GLY A 20 6.41 16.24 -57.86
N GLY A 21 7.38 15.34 -58.06
CA GLY A 21 7.93 14.85 -59.33
C GLY A 21 8.66 13.49 -59.24
N ARG A 22 8.80 12.85 -60.41
CA ARG A 22 9.28 11.48 -60.68
C ARG A 22 10.75 11.19 -60.28
N GLY A 23 11.08 9.91 -60.01
CA GLY A 23 12.46 9.36 -60.00
C GLY A 23 12.58 8.07 -59.18
N ARG A 24 12.24 6.85 -59.63
CA ARG A 24 12.78 5.99 -60.72
C ARG A 24 14.25 5.49 -60.57
N VAL A 25 14.36 4.19 -60.25
CA VAL A 25 15.18 3.13 -60.91
C VAL A 25 16.63 2.85 -60.46
N ALA A 26 16.92 1.52 -60.38
CA ALA A 26 18.20 0.79 -60.28
C ALA A 26 19.04 0.96 -58.99
N ALA A 27 19.62 -0.07 -58.33
CA ALA A 27 19.93 -1.49 -58.60
C ALA A 27 21.29 -1.82 -59.25
N ARG A 28 21.81 -3.03 -58.93
CA ARG A 28 23.18 -3.59 -59.11
C ARG A 28 24.17 -3.20 -57.98
N GLY A 29 25.08 -4.08 -57.54
CA GLY A 29 25.15 -5.55 -57.75
C GLY A 29 26.54 -6.19 -57.56
N ARG A 30 26.56 -7.51 -57.30
CA ARG A 30 27.66 -8.50 -57.43
C ARG A 30 29.01 -8.24 -56.72
N GLY A 31 29.44 -9.25 -55.94
CA GLY A 31 30.83 -9.48 -55.52
C GLY A 31 30.97 -10.85 -54.82
N GLY A 32 32.11 -11.53 -54.93
CA GLY A 32 32.33 -12.85 -54.30
C GLY A 32 33.73 -13.45 -54.61
N VAL A 33 33.89 -14.76 -54.31
CA VAL A 33 35.08 -15.63 -54.54
C VAL A 33 36.13 -15.75 -53.40
N ALA A 34 35.90 -16.75 -52.53
CA ALA A 34 36.77 -17.87 -52.11
C ALA A 34 38.28 -17.76 -51.74
N GLY A 35 38.65 -18.54 -50.70
CA GLY A 35 39.98 -19.20 -50.51
C GLY A 35 40.77 -18.79 -49.25
N ARG A 36 41.77 -19.54 -48.73
CA ARG A 36 41.98 -21.02 -48.54
C ARG A 36 43.27 -21.24 -47.67
N GLY A 37 43.34 -22.27 -46.81
CA GLY A 37 44.54 -22.65 -45.99
C GLY A 37 44.40 -22.33 -44.49
N GLY A 38 45.23 -22.82 -43.54
CA GLY A 38 46.33 -23.81 -43.59
C GLY A 38 47.45 -23.51 -42.55
N VAL A 39 48.25 -24.44 -41.98
CA VAL A 39 48.23 -25.92 -41.94
C VAL A 39 48.95 -26.47 -40.67
N ALA A 40 48.26 -27.29 -39.85
CA ALA A 40 48.77 -28.30 -38.88
C ALA A 40 49.63 -27.96 -37.62
N GLY A 41 49.40 -28.76 -36.57
CA GLY A 41 50.29 -29.05 -35.42
C GLY A 41 49.89 -30.40 -34.80
N ARG A 42 50.84 -31.24 -34.36
CA ARG A 42 50.58 -32.66 -33.97
C ARG A 42 51.03 -33.00 -32.54
N GLY A 43 50.28 -33.89 -31.89
CA GLY A 43 50.69 -34.66 -30.70
C GLY A 43 49.98 -36.02 -30.66
N ARG A 44 50.68 -37.09 -30.23
CA ARG A 44 50.16 -38.47 -30.02
C ARG A 44 50.38 -38.84 -28.53
N GLY A 45 49.66 -39.77 -27.91
CA GLY A 45 48.53 -40.59 -28.36
C GLY A 45 48.34 -41.86 -27.49
N GLY A 46 47.27 -42.63 -27.72
CA GLY A 46 46.97 -43.91 -27.03
C GLY A 46 46.18 -43.79 -25.71
N GLY A 47 45.34 -44.75 -25.32
CA GLY A 47 44.87 -45.94 -26.05
C GLY A 47 43.82 -46.79 -25.29
N ARG A 48 42.89 -47.41 -26.03
CA ARG A 48 41.99 -48.55 -25.70
C ARG A 48 41.36 -48.67 -24.29
N GLY A 49 40.02 -48.62 -24.24
CA GLY A 49 39.21 -49.16 -23.14
C GLY A 49 37.71 -49.03 -23.42
N GLY A 50 36.93 -50.12 -23.37
CA GLY A 50 35.52 -50.14 -23.75
C GLY A 50 34.58 -50.59 -22.63
N GLY A 51 33.39 -50.00 -22.52
CA GLY A 51 32.37 -50.41 -21.55
C GLY A 51 31.11 -49.53 -21.52
N ARG A 52 30.06 -49.90 -22.28
CA ARG A 52 28.75 -49.20 -22.26
C ARG A 52 27.81 -49.78 -21.18
N GLY A 53 28.02 -49.41 -19.92
CA GLY A 53 27.08 -49.72 -18.84
C GLY A 53 25.79 -48.88 -18.94
N ARG A 54 24.62 -49.51 -19.12
CA ARG A 54 23.31 -48.84 -19.07
C ARG A 54 22.81 -48.75 -17.62
N ARG A 55 22.44 -47.56 -17.15
CA ARG A 55 21.74 -47.40 -15.85
C ARG A 55 20.42 -48.18 -15.85
N LEU A 56 20.15 -48.87 -14.74
CA LEU A 56 18.88 -49.58 -14.49
C LEU A 56 17.71 -48.59 -14.37
N ARG A 57 16.51 -49.02 -14.75
CA ARG A 57 15.23 -48.36 -14.40
C ARG A 57 14.46 -49.26 -13.44
N GLN A 58 14.31 -48.84 -12.20
CA GLN A 58 13.33 -49.43 -11.29
C GLN A 58 11.92 -48.96 -11.65
N ILE A 59 10.92 -49.81 -11.40
CA ILE A 59 9.50 -49.52 -11.61
C ILE A 59 8.75 -50.08 -10.39
N LEU A 60 7.99 -49.23 -9.71
CA LEU A 60 7.04 -49.66 -8.68
C LEU A 60 5.70 -49.97 -9.35
N LEU A 61 5.16 -51.18 -9.12
CA LEU A 61 3.83 -51.57 -9.57
C LEU A 61 2.83 -51.40 -8.40
N PRO A 62 1.84 -50.50 -8.50
CA PRO A 62 1.01 -50.11 -7.36
C PRO A 62 -0.15 -51.09 -7.13
N GLN A 63 0.11 -52.27 -6.53
CA GLN A 63 -0.97 -53.05 -5.89
C GLN A 63 -0.56 -54.13 -4.85
N GLN A 64 0.71 -54.54 -4.72
CA GLN A 64 1.11 -55.62 -3.77
C GLN A 64 2.30 -55.35 -2.85
N GLY A 65 2.81 -54.11 -2.73
CA GLY A 65 3.85 -53.78 -1.74
C GLY A 65 5.18 -54.54 -1.91
N ARG A 66 5.47 -55.04 -3.13
CA ARG A 66 6.75 -55.67 -3.48
C ARG A 66 7.56 -54.75 -4.39
N GLN A 67 8.84 -54.60 -4.12
CA GLN A 67 9.80 -53.95 -5.01
C GLN A 67 10.64 -55.04 -5.68
N CYS A 68 10.71 -55.02 -7.01
CA CYS A 68 11.39 -56.03 -7.82
C CYS A 68 12.35 -55.40 -8.83
N ASP A 69 13.53 -56.00 -8.98
CA ASP A 69 14.55 -55.55 -9.92
C ASP A 69 14.49 -56.35 -11.24
N LEU A 70 14.59 -55.63 -12.36
CA LEU A 70 14.48 -56.14 -13.73
C LEU A 70 15.78 -55.93 -14.51
N VAL A 71 16.33 -57.00 -15.07
CA VAL A 71 17.45 -56.92 -16.03
C VAL A 71 16.92 -57.15 -17.45
N LYS A 72 17.52 -56.47 -18.43
CA LYS A 72 17.07 -56.46 -19.83
C LYS A 72 18.15 -57.00 -20.78
N ASN A 73 18.11 -58.31 -21.02
CA ASN A 73 18.91 -58.96 -22.04
C ASN A 73 18.13 -58.97 -23.38
N GLY A 74 18.61 -58.21 -24.37
CA GLY A 74 18.00 -58.14 -25.69
C GLY A 74 16.59 -57.52 -25.70
N ARG A 75 15.64 -58.22 -26.33
CA ARG A 75 14.23 -57.78 -26.45
C ARG A 75 13.36 -58.16 -25.25
N HIS A 76 13.75 -59.15 -24.45
CA HIS A 76 12.99 -59.60 -23.27
C HIS A 76 13.45 -58.89 -21.98
N ARG A 77 12.65 -59.00 -20.92
CA ARG A 77 12.97 -58.55 -19.54
C ARG A 77 12.79 -59.73 -18.60
N GLN A 78 13.65 -59.85 -17.60
CA GLN A 78 13.62 -60.93 -16.62
C GLN A 78 13.70 -60.34 -15.20
N VAL A 79 12.87 -60.84 -14.28
CA VAL A 79 12.90 -60.45 -12.86
C VAL A 79 14.03 -61.20 -12.17
N VAL A 80 14.88 -60.49 -11.43
CA VAL A 80 16.09 -61.06 -10.81
C VAL A 80 16.02 -61.06 -9.28
N GLY A 81 15.00 -60.43 -8.70
CA GLY A 81 14.70 -60.49 -7.27
C GLY A 81 13.54 -59.59 -6.89
N CYS A 82 12.86 -59.92 -5.78
CA CYS A 82 11.78 -59.12 -5.19
C CYS A 82 11.93 -59.09 -3.67
N ARG A 83 11.68 -57.95 -3.02
CA ARG A 83 11.55 -57.84 -1.55
C ARG A 83 10.14 -57.41 -1.16
N VAL A 84 9.70 -57.87 0.00
CA VAL A 84 8.39 -57.58 0.60
C VAL A 84 8.60 -56.82 1.91
N PHE A 85 7.95 -55.68 2.09
CA PHE A 85 7.97 -54.93 3.35
C PHE A 85 6.66 -55.16 4.13
N ARG A 86 6.78 -55.60 5.39
CA ARG A 86 5.63 -55.89 6.26
C ARG A 86 5.52 -54.82 7.35
N TRP A 87 4.51 -53.96 7.24
CA TRP A 87 4.26 -52.90 8.21
C TRP A 87 3.83 -53.45 9.57
N ARG A 88 4.37 -52.90 10.67
CA ARG A 88 3.90 -53.13 12.05
C ARG A 88 3.15 -51.88 12.53
N ARG A 89 1.96 -52.07 13.12
CA ARG A 89 1.25 -51.02 13.86
C ARG A 89 1.69 -51.00 15.34
N ARG A 90 1.96 -49.81 15.85
CA ARG A 90 1.85 -49.33 17.24
C ARG A 90 1.40 -47.86 17.11
N GLY A 91 0.62 -47.25 17.99
CA GLY A 91 0.11 -47.66 19.30
C GLY A 91 0.28 -46.48 20.26
N HIS A 92 -0.82 -45.83 20.69
CA HIS A 92 -0.77 -44.61 21.51
C HIS A 92 -0.22 -44.86 22.92
N GLY A 93 0.46 -43.85 23.49
CA GLY A 93 0.70 -43.74 24.93
C GLY A 93 1.96 -42.95 25.29
N GLY A 94 1.86 -42.09 26.32
CA GLY A 94 2.99 -41.44 26.98
C GLY A 94 3.42 -40.09 26.37
N GLY A 95 3.48 -39.05 27.20
CA GLY A 95 4.07 -37.76 26.86
C GLY A 95 5.46 -37.59 27.47
N GLY A 96 6.27 -36.69 26.90
CA GLY A 96 7.57 -36.29 27.40
C GLY A 96 7.92 -34.90 26.87
N SER A 97 8.52 -34.05 27.71
CA SER A 97 8.87 -32.68 27.34
C SER A 97 10.36 -32.57 27.02
N SER A 98 10.67 -32.26 25.77
CA SER A 98 12.00 -31.81 25.32
C SER A 98 11.81 -30.95 24.07
N GLY A 99 12.11 -29.65 24.16
CA GLY A 99 12.06 -28.75 23.00
C GLY A 99 13.31 -28.89 22.12
N GLY A 100 13.23 -28.45 20.85
CA GLY A 100 14.44 -28.34 20.02
C GLY A 100 14.24 -28.31 18.51
N ASP A 101 13.19 -28.93 17.96
CA ASP A 101 12.99 -29.04 16.50
C ASP A 101 11.88 -28.13 15.99
N GLY A 102 12.17 -27.31 14.96
CA GLY A 102 11.36 -26.14 14.61
C GLY A 102 10.84 -26.07 13.17
N ILE A 103 9.51 -26.11 13.03
CA ILE A 103 8.73 -25.43 11.96
C ILE A 103 9.19 -25.70 10.50
N GLU A 104 9.45 -26.98 10.15
CA GLU A 104 9.97 -27.36 8.81
C GLU A 104 8.88 -27.79 7.79
N HIS A 105 7.59 -27.68 8.10
CA HIS A 105 6.52 -28.12 7.19
C HIS A 105 6.16 -27.12 6.07
N ASP A 106 6.23 -25.80 6.32
CA ASP A 106 5.80 -24.77 5.35
C ASP A 106 6.94 -23.86 4.87
N LYS A 107 6.99 -23.68 3.53
CA LYS A 107 8.01 -22.89 2.82
C LYS A 107 7.80 -21.38 2.89
N ASP A 108 6.54 -20.94 3.05
CA ASP A 108 6.03 -19.57 2.99
C ASP A 108 4.54 -19.58 3.41
N ALA A 109 3.93 -18.39 3.60
CA ALA A 109 2.55 -18.28 4.09
C ALA A 109 1.52 -18.82 3.09
N LYS A 110 1.70 -18.56 1.79
CA LYS A 110 0.89 -19.15 0.71
C LYS A 110 0.80 -20.68 0.79
N ASN A 111 1.92 -21.40 0.93
CA ASN A 111 1.87 -22.87 0.99
C ASN A 111 1.14 -23.38 2.25
N MET A 112 1.31 -22.71 3.40
CA MET A 112 0.57 -23.00 4.63
C MET A 112 -0.95 -22.79 4.45
N PHE A 113 -1.33 -21.65 3.85
CA PHE A 113 -2.71 -21.33 3.51
C PHE A 113 -3.35 -22.36 2.58
N ASP A 114 -2.67 -22.76 1.50
CA ASP A 114 -3.16 -23.80 0.59
C ASP A 114 -3.27 -25.19 1.25
N ARG A 115 -2.48 -25.47 2.30
CA ARG A 115 -2.56 -26.72 3.07
C ARG A 115 -3.81 -26.72 3.96
N ILE A 116 -3.98 -25.71 4.82
CA ILE A 116 -5.12 -25.61 5.73
C ILE A 116 -6.43 -25.47 4.93
N GLY A 117 -6.43 -24.64 3.88
CA GLY A 117 -7.58 -24.48 2.99
C GLY A 117 -7.98 -25.77 2.26
N GLU A 118 -7.01 -26.65 1.90
CA GLU A 118 -7.34 -27.97 1.35
C GLU A 118 -8.04 -28.86 2.37
N LYS A 119 -7.59 -28.86 3.63
CA LYS A 119 -8.23 -29.64 4.70
C LYS A 119 -9.65 -29.15 4.95
N VAL A 120 -9.82 -27.85 5.18
CA VAL A 120 -11.12 -27.25 5.50
C VAL A 120 -12.13 -27.44 4.36
N TYR A 121 -11.71 -27.26 3.10
CA TYR A 121 -12.56 -27.55 1.92
C TYR A 121 -13.05 -29.01 1.90
N LYS A 122 -12.13 -29.98 2.01
CA LYS A 122 -12.43 -31.42 1.81
C LYS A 122 -13.04 -32.11 3.01
N GLU A 123 -12.89 -31.55 4.20
CA GLU A 123 -13.48 -32.10 5.42
C GLU A 123 -14.84 -31.46 5.78
N LYS A 124 -15.07 -30.19 5.41
CA LYS A 124 -16.26 -29.44 5.86
C LYS A 124 -17.20 -29.00 4.75
N VAL A 125 -16.74 -28.88 3.49
CA VAL A 125 -17.51 -28.22 2.41
C VAL A 125 -17.80 -29.17 1.25
N GLU A 126 -16.79 -29.72 0.59
CA GLU A 126 -16.88 -30.54 -0.64
C GLU A 126 -17.95 -31.65 -0.52
N LYS A 127 -17.74 -32.57 0.43
CA LYS A 127 -18.63 -33.71 0.73
C LYS A 127 -20.07 -33.35 1.13
N VAL A 128 -20.30 -32.12 1.58
CA VAL A 128 -21.63 -31.64 2.02
C VAL A 128 -22.34 -30.95 0.85
N ALA A 129 -21.60 -30.18 0.06
CA ALA A 129 -22.08 -29.54 -1.15
C ALA A 129 -22.45 -30.56 -2.24
N ASP A 130 -21.72 -31.67 -2.37
CA ASP A 130 -22.00 -32.75 -3.32
C ASP A 130 -23.44 -33.31 -3.21
N ASN A 131 -24.02 -33.35 -1.99
CA ASN A 131 -25.41 -33.79 -1.78
C ASN A 131 -26.44 -32.86 -2.45
N TYR A 132 -26.06 -31.62 -2.72
CA TYR A 132 -26.89 -30.60 -3.37
C TYR A 132 -26.47 -30.32 -4.83
N SER A 133 -25.60 -31.16 -5.39
CA SER A 133 -25.03 -31.01 -6.73
C SER A 133 -26.10 -30.84 -7.81
N SER A 134 -27.18 -31.63 -7.75
CA SER A 134 -28.27 -31.60 -8.73
C SER A 134 -29.20 -30.38 -8.66
N GLN A 135 -29.08 -29.52 -7.64
CA GLN A 135 -29.91 -28.31 -7.50
C GLN A 135 -29.11 -27.00 -7.38
N LEU A 136 -27.79 -27.06 -7.25
CA LEU A 136 -26.90 -25.89 -7.11
C LEU A 136 -25.81 -25.78 -8.18
N LYS A 137 -25.43 -26.89 -8.84
CA LYS A 137 -24.42 -26.86 -9.89
C LYS A 137 -25.02 -26.23 -11.16
N GLY A 138 -24.34 -25.22 -11.71
CA GLY A 138 -24.68 -24.63 -12.99
C GLY A 138 -24.03 -25.38 -14.17
N THR A 139 -24.61 -25.24 -15.35
CA THR A 139 -24.13 -25.76 -16.63
C THR A 139 -24.12 -24.62 -17.64
N LEU A 140 -22.93 -24.20 -18.11
CA LEU A 140 -22.80 -23.00 -18.95
C LEU A 140 -23.65 -23.04 -20.22
N SER A 141 -23.72 -24.18 -20.92
CA SER A 141 -24.53 -24.34 -22.14
C SER A 141 -26.04 -24.30 -21.93
N ASN A 142 -26.53 -24.43 -20.68
CA ASN A 142 -27.95 -24.26 -20.36
C ASN A 142 -28.35 -22.79 -20.12
N ALA A 143 -27.37 -21.90 -19.87
CA ALA A 143 -27.62 -20.49 -19.55
C ALA A 143 -28.23 -19.75 -20.75
N LYS A 144 -29.30 -18.99 -20.51
CA LYS A 144 -30.06 -18.29 -21.58
C LYS A 144 -30.22 -16.81 -21.24
N PHE A 145 -29.87 -15.97 -22.21
CA PHE A 145 -29.86 -14.52 -22.08
C PHE A 145 -30.76 -13.87 -23.14
N GLU A 146 -31.34 -12.72 -22.82
CA GLU A 146 -32.33 -12.05 -23.68
C GLU A 146 -31.70 -11.05 -24.69
N LYS A 147 -30.38 -10.87 -24.70
CA LYS A 147 -29.70 -9.97 -25.67
C LYS A 147 -29.62 -10.63 -27.06
N LYS A 148 -29.91 -9.87 -28.11
CA LYS A 148 -29.90 -10.35 -29.50
C LYS A 148 -28.48 -10.60 -30.04
N PRO A 149 -28.28 -11.59 -30.94
CA PRO A 149 -29.32 -12.48 -31.50
C PRO A 149 -29.71 -13.61 -30.55
N GLU A 150 -31.01 -13.89 -30.45
CA GLU A 150 -31.61 -14.93 -29.58
C GLU A 150 -31.11 -16.36 -29.89
N THR A 151 -30.47 -16.55 -31.05
CA THR A 151 -29.86 -17.81 -31.49
C THR A 151 -28.45 -18.04 -30.93
N GLN A 152 -27.81 -17.04 -30.30
CA GLN A 152 -26.46 -17.17 -29.77
C GLN A 152 -26.46 -17.87 -28.41
N GLN A 153 -26.44 -19.20 -28.44
CA GLN A 153 -26.31 -20.06 -27.27
C GLN A 153 -25.05 -19.72 -26.45
N THR A 154 -25.14 -19.93 -25.13
CA THR A 154 -23.97 -19.82 -24.25
C THR A 154 -23.04 -21.01 -24.51
N PRO A 155 -21.72 -20.80 -24.71
CA PRO A 155 -20.78 -21.88 -24.95
C PRO A 155 -20.53 -22.73 -23.70
N GLU A 156 -20.11 -23.98 -23.90
CA GLU A 156 -19.63 -24.85 -22.81
C GLU A 156 -18.30 -24.39 -22.22
N ASP A 157 -17.47 -23.72 -23.02
CA ASP A 157 -16.20 -23.18 -22.55
C ASP A 157 -16.37 -21.75 -22.01
N PRO A 158 -16.03 -21.48 -20.72
CA PRO A 158 -16.08 -20.12 -20.20
C PRO A 158 -15.15 -19.14 -20.93
N CYS A 159 -14.13 -19.62 -21.64
CA CYS A 159 -13.25 -18.78 -22.44
C CYS A 159 -13.95 -18.16 -23.65
N ASP A 160 -15.03 -18.76 -24.16
CA ASP A 160 -15.81 -18.24 -25.28
C ASP A 160 -16.94 -17.27 -24.87
N LEU A 161 -17.10 -17.01 -23.55
CA LEU A 161 -18.09 -16.06 -23.04
C LEU A 161 -17.83 -14.63 -23.56
N LYS A 162 -18.90 -13.95 -23.97
CA LYS A 162 -18.87 -12.61 -24.59
C LYS A 162 -19.85 -11.68 -23.88
N TYR A 163 -19.32 -10.65 -23.21
CA TYR A 163 -20.11 -9.72 -22.39
C TYR A 163 -21.20 -8.95 -23.16
N GLN A 164 -21.10 -8.88 -24.50
CA GLN A 164 -22.13 -8.25 -25.33
C GLN A 164 -23.44 -9.07 -25.38
N TYR A 165 -23.37 -10.38 -25.14
CA TYR A 165 -24.47 -11.33 -25.36
C TYR A 165 -24.81 -12.14 -24.11
N HIS A 166 -23.80 -12.67 -23.43
CA HIS A 166 -23.96 -13.63 -22.33
C HIS A 166 -24.07 -12.94 -20.96
N THR A 167 -25.01 -11.99 -20.83
CA THR A 167 -25.27 -11.24 -19.59
C THR A 167 -26.69 -10.66 -19.54
N ASN A 168 -27.25 -10.59 -18.32
CA ASN A 168 -28.51 -9.93 -17.98
C ASN A 168 -28.33 -8.45 -17.57
N VAL A 169 -27.16 -7.84 -17.79
CA VAL A 169 -26.98 -6.39 -17.64
C VAL A 169 -27.71 -5.66 -18.79
N THR A 170 -28.91 -5.14 -18.50
CA THR A 170 -29.75 -4.40 -19.45
C THR A 170 -29.53 -2.89 -19.45
N SER A 171 -28.55 -2.38 -18.69
CA SER A 171 -28.26 -0.94 -18.62
C SER A 171 -27.07 -0.58 -19.51
N GLY A 172 -27.24 0.43 -20.38
CA GLY A 172 -26.22 0.84 -21.35
C GLY A 172 -25.03 1.59 -20.73
N GLY A 173 -24.00 1.83 -21.55
CA GLY A 173 -22.79 2.57 -21.14
C GLY A 173 -21.64 1.67 -20.66
N ASN A 174 -21.41 0.54 -21.34
CA ASN A 174 -20.37 -0.46 -21.03
C ASN A 174 -20.47 -0.98 -19.59
N LYS A 175 -21.69 -1.13 -19.06
CA LYS A 175 -21.94 -1.71 -17.73
C LYS A 175 -21.93 -3.23 -17.78
N GLU A 176 -22.23 -3.80 -18.95
CA GLU A 176 -22.07 -5.23 -19.23
C GLU A 176 -20.62 -5.70 -19.20
N TYR A 177 -19.66 -4.81 -19.47
CA TYR A 177 -18.23 -5.16 -19.48
C TYR A 177 -17.68 -5.20 -18.04
N PRO A 178 -17.19 -6.35 -17.53
CA PRO A 178 -16.90 -6.49 -16.09
C PRO A 178 -15.80 -5.59 -15.54
N CYS A 179 -14.84 -5.16 -16.37
CA CYS A 179 -13.81 -4.18 -15.99
C CYS A 179 -14.23 -2.71 -16.22
N GLY A 180 -15.39 -2.48 -16.87
CA GLY A 180 -15.92 -1.16 -17.19
C GLY A 180 -14.96 -0.22 -17.94
N ASN A 181 -15.15 1.08 -17.72
CA ASN A 181 -14.22 2.12 -18.16
C ASN A 181 -13.17 2.44 -17.06
N GLY A 182 -12.85 1.46 -16.20
CA GLY A 182 -12.06 1.65 -14.98
C GLY A 182 -10.58 1.98 -15.20
N THR A 183 -9.85 2.16 -14.09
CA THR A 183 -8.40 2.38 -14.09
C THR A 183 -7.66 1.25 -14.80
N LYS A 184 -6.92 1.59 -15.87
CA LYS A 184 -6.12 0.61 -16.64
C LYS A 184 -4.94 0.03 -15.88
N GLU A 185 -4.63 0.52 -14.68
CA GLU A 185 -3.49 0.08 -13.87
C GLU A 185 -3.93 -0.98 -12.85
N ARG A 186 -3.29 -2.16 -12.89
CA ARG A 186 -3.55 -3.31 -11.99
C ARG A 186 -2.42 -3.57 -10.99
N PHE A 187 -1.25 -2.98 -11.24
CA PHE A 187 -0.01 -3.12 -10.47
C PHE A 187 0.65 -1.75 -10.39
N SER A 188 1.15 -1.36 -9.21
CA SER A 188 1.73 -0.03 -9.00
C SER A 188 2.92 -0.08 -8.03
N ASP A 189 3.89 0.79 -8.23
CA ASP A 189 5.05 0.98 -7.34
C ASP A 189 4.81 2.10 -6.30
N ILE A 190 3.75 2.89 -6.52
CA ILE A 190 3.46 4.13 -5.79
C ILE A 190 2.11 4.06 -5.08
N ARG A 191 1.11 3.37 -5.65
CA ARG A 191 -0.21 3.19 -5.03
C ARG A 191 -0.23 1.95 -4.14
N ASP A 192 -0.64 2.13 -2.89
CA ASP A 192 -0.77 1.06 -1.89
C ASP A 192 -2.22 0.52 -1.82
N GLY A 193 -2.59 -0.11 -0.70
CA GLY A 193 -3.92 -0.68 -0.52
C GLY A 193 -4.96 0.36 -0.08
N GLU A 194 -6.07 -0.14 0.43
CA GLU A 194 -7.02 0.62 1.23
C GLU A 194 -7.12 -0.03 2.61
N CYS A 195 -7.20 0.76 3.68
CA CYS A 195 -7.29 0.27 5.07
C CYS A 195 -8.37 1.00 5.88
N ASP A 196 -9.00 2.05 5.34
CA ASP A 196 -9.99 2.90 6.01
C ASP A 196 -11.16 2.10 6.61
N LYS A 197 -11.48 2.38 7.87
CA LYS A 197 -12.56 1.74 8.63
C LYS A 197 -13.96 1.93 8.05
N ASN A 198 -14.16 2.99 7.26
CA ASN A 198 -15.41 3.23 6.55
C ASN A 198 -15.54 2.31 5.33
N LYS A 199 -14.41 2.03 4.65
CA LYS A 199 -14.36 1.25 3.39
C LYS A 199 -14.09 -0.24 3.61
N ILE A 200 -13.83 -0.70 4.83
CA ILE A 200 -13.57 -2.11 5.14
C ILE A 200 -14.36 -2.59 6.35
N SER A 201 -15.19 -3.61 6.12
CA SER A 201 -16.08 -4.24 7.09
C SER A 201 -15.33 -4.80 8.30
N GLY A 202 -15.66 -4.27 9.48
CA GLY A 202 -15.05 -4.72 10.74
C GLY A 202 -13.63 -4.22 10.98
N ASN A 203 -13.14 -3.23 10.23
CA ASN A 203 -11.99 -2.42 10.63
C ASN A 203 -12.39 -1.43 11.74
N LYS A 204 -11.40 -0.96 12.50
CA LYS A 204 -11.47 0.07 13.53
C LYS A 204 -10.16 0.86 13.53
N ASP A 205 -10.08 1.90 14.35
CA ASP A 205 -8.86 2.70 14.54
C ASP A 205 -7.65 1.92 15.09
N ASP A 206 -7.86 0.73 15.68
CA ASP A 206 -6.82 -0.12 16.29
C ASP A 206 -6.76 -1.57 15.75
N GLU A 207 -7.53 -1.92 14.71
CA GLU A 207 -7.49 -3.24 14.08
C GLU A 207 -8.09 -3.21 12.67
N GLY A 208 -7.51 -3.97 11.74
CA GLY A 208 -8.10 -4.04 10.41
C GLY A 208 -7.48 -5.05 9.46
N ALA A 209 -8.12 -5.22 8.32
CA ALA A 209 -7.56 -5.78 7.10
C ALA A 209 -7.27 -4.65 6.12
N CYS A 210 -6.23 -4.76 5.29
CA CYS A 210 -5.96 -3.81 4.22
C CYS A 210 -6.29 -4.45 2.87
N ALA A 211 -7.28 -3.92 2.15
CA ALA A 211 -7.65 -4.39 0.82
C ALA A 211 -6.54 -4.04 -0.19
N PRO A 212 -5.87 -5.04 -0.82
CA PRO A 212 -4.73 -4.79 -1.68
C PRO A 212 -5.17 -4.12 -2.99
N PHE A 213 -4.29 -3.32 -3.60
CA PHE A 213 -4.57 -2.52 -4.81
C PHE A 213 -5.29 -3.32 -5.94
N ARG A 214 -4.92 -4.59 -6.11
CA ARG A 214 -5.57 -5.57 -7.01
C ARG A 214 -7.07 -5.74 -6.73
N ARG A 215 -7.48 -5.88 -5.47
CA ARG A 215 -8.87 -6.05 -5.03
C ARG A 215 -9.71 -4.80 -5.28
N LEU A 216 -9.14 -3.61 -5.12
CA LEU A 216 -9.83 -2.33 -5.32
C LEU A 216 -10.34 -2.14 -6.77
N HIS A 217 -9.74 -2.85 -7.72
CA HIS A 217 -10.03 -2.74 -9.15
C HIS A 217 -10.57 -4.04 -9.78
N LEU A 218 -11.01 -5.00 -8.96
CA LEU A 218 -11.54 -6.30 -9.36
C LEU A 218 -12.69 -6.17 -10.39
N CYS A 219 -12.64 -6.90 -11.50
CA CYS A 219 -13.59 -6.78 -12.61
C CYS A 219 -14.95 -7.46 -12.33
N VAL A 220 -15.80 -6.85 -11.49
CA VAL A 220 -17.13 -7.36 -11.11
C VAL A 220 -18.31 -6.47 -11.56
N ARG A 221 -18.07 -5.50 -12.46
CA ARG A 221 -19.06 -4.47 -12.85
C ARG A 221 -20.35 -5.04 -13.47
N ASN A 222 -20.30 -6.20 -14.11
CA ASN A 222 -21.51 -6.86 -14.61
C ASN A 222 -22.40 -7.32 -13.45
N LEU A 223 -21.83 -7.86 -12.38
CA LEU A 223 -22.55 -8.27 -11.17
C LEU A 223 -23.16 -7.06 -10.45
N GLU A 224 -22.44 -5.93 -10.37
CA GLU A 224 -22.95 -4.66 -9.81
C GLU A 224 -24.19 -4.12 -10.57
N ASN A 225 -24.31 -4.43 -11.86
CA ASN A 225 -25.33 -3.86 -12.76
C ASN A 225 -26.33 -4.91 -13.29
N ILE A 226 -26.30 -6.14 -12.77
CA ILE A 226 -27.17 -7.24 -13.21
C ILE A 226 -28.64 -6.92 -12.94
N ASN A 227 -29.51 -7.25 -13.90
CA ASN A 227 -30.94 -7.00 -13.77
C ASN A 227 -31.64 -8.15 -13.00
N ILE A 228 -31.74 -7.97 -11.69
CA ILE A 228 -32.40 -8.89 -10.74
C ILE A 228 -33.90 -9.16 -10.99
N ASN A 229 -34.54 -8.43 -11.91
CA ASN A 229 -35.92 -8.68 -12.35
C ASN A 229 -35.99 -9.65 -13.56
N LYS A 230 -34.84 -10.02 -14.14
CA LYS A 230 -34.75 -11.05 -15.19
C LYS A 230 -34.78 -12.46 -14.59
N LYS A 231 -35.06 -13.48 -15.41
CA LYS A 231 -34.99 -14.87 -14.94
C LYS A 231 -33.52 -15.28 -14.75
N ILE A 232 -33.05 -15.17 -13.51
CA ILE A 232 -31.75 -15.73 -13.08
C ILE A 232 -32.00 -17.07 -12.38
N ASP A 233 -31.15 -18.04 -12.70
CA ASP A 233 -31.04 -19.41 -12.19
C ASP A 233 -29.54 -19.79 -12.08
N ASN A 234 -29.20 -21.01 -11.63
CA ASN A 234 -27.81 -21.42 -11.40
C ASN A 234 -26.93 -21.29 -12.66
N ASP A 235 -27.45 -21.71 -13.81
CA ASP A 235 -26.74 -21.70 -15.09
C ASP A 235 -26.41 -20.26 -15.50
N THR A 236 -27.42 -19.39 -15.43
CA THR A 236 -27.30 -17.98 -15.79
C THR A 236 -26.40 -17.20 -14.82
N LEU A 237 -26.46 -17.52 -13.51
CA LEU A 237 -25.53 -16.96 -12.52
C LEU A 237 -24.10 -17.46 -12.73
N LEU A 238 -23.91 -18.74 -13.06
CA LEU A 238 -22.58 -19.30 -13.35
C LEU A 238 -21.92 -18.59 -14.53
N ALA A 239 -22.68 -18.35 -15.61
CA ALA A 239 -22.19 -17.62 -16.77
C ALA A 239 -21.79 -16.17 -16.43
N GLU A 240 -22.55 -15.45 -15.59
CA GLU A 240 -22.20 -14.08 -15.15
C GLU A 240 -20.94 -14.05 -14.26
N VAL A 241 -20.77 -15.03 -13.36
CA VAL A 241 -19.58 -15.15 -12.51
C VAL A 241 -18.36 -15.57 -13.33
N CYS A 242 -18.51 -16.50 -14.27
CA CYS A 242 -17.44 -16.87 -15.20
C CYS A 242 -17.09 -15.72 -16.14
N LEU A 243 -18.04 -14.88 -16.56
CA LEU A 243 -17.78 -13.68 -17.36
C LEU A 243 -16.92 -12.67 -16.59
N ALA A 244 -17.24 -12.42 -15.32
CA ALA A 244 -16.45 -11.56 -14.43
C ALA A 244 -15.04 -12.12 -14.21
N ALA A 245 -14.95 -13.41 -13.84
CA ALA A 245 -13.69 -14.11 -13.60
C ALA A 245 -12.80 -14.17 -14.86
N LYS A 246 -13.37 -14.42 -16.05
CA LYS A 246 -12.66 -14.35 -17.33
C LYS A 246 -12.02 -12.98 -17.50
N HIS A 247 -12.80 -11.91 -17.49
CA HIS A 247 -12.27 -10.59 -17.83
C HIS A 247 -11.31 -10.03 -16.75
N GLU A 248 -11.49 -10.39 -15.47
CA GLU A 248 -10.47 -10.23 -14.43
C GLU A 248 -9.15 -10.92 -14.81
N GLY A 249 -9.22 -12.20 -15.21
CA GLY A 249 -8.06 -12.98 -15.65
C GLY A 249 -7.38 -12.41 -16.89
N GLU A 250 -8.14 -12.05 -17.93
CA GLU A 250 -7.60 -11.41 -19.14
C GLU A 250 -6.87 -10.09 -18.78
N SER A 251 -7.50 -9.24 -17.96
CA SER A 251 -6.94 -7.96 -17.53
C SER A 251 -5.64 -8.14 -16.73
N LEU A 252 -5.63 -9.07 -15.76
CA LEU A 252 -4.43 -9.37 -14.96
C LEU A 252 -3.29 -9.92 -15.82
N VAL A 253 -3.56 -10.86 -16.74
CA VAL A 253 -2.52 -11.46 -17.59
C VAL A 253 -1.93 -10.44 -18.56
N GLU A 254 -2.77 -9.60 -19.19
CA GLU A 254 -2.31 -8.53 -20.07
C GLU A 254 -1.44 -7.51 -19.30
N LYS A 255 -1.97 -7.02 -18.18
CA LYS A 255 -1.29 -5.97 -17.40
C LYS A 255 -0.07 -6.49 -16.64
N TYR A 256 0.01 -7.79 -16.35
CA TYR A 256 1.22 -8.43 -15.83
C TYR A 256 2.35 -8.37 -16.86
N LYS A 257 2.06 -8.71 -18.13
CA LYS A 257 3.04 -8.65 -19.23
C LYS A 257 3.46 -7.22 -19.49
N GLU A 258 2.51 -6.29 -19.67
CA GLU A 258 2.83 -4.87 -19.86
C GLU A 258 3.66 -4.29 -18.71
N TYR A 259 3.31 -4.61 -17.46
CA TYR A 259 4.05 -4.12 -16.29
C TYR A 259 5.46 -4.72 -16.24
N LYS A 260 5.63 -6.03 -16.48
CA LYS A 260 6.95 -6.67 -16.48
C LYS A 260 7.84 -6.23 -17.65
N GLU A 261 7.26 -6.01 -18.83
CA GLU A 261 8.01 -5.60 -20.03
C GLU A 261 8.35 -4.11 -20.05
N LYS A 262 7.45 -3.24 -19.57
CA LYS A 262 7.53 -1.78 -19.77
C LYS A 262 7.80 -0.96 -18.50
N LYS A 263 7.59 -1.52 -17.29
CA LYS A 263 7.85 -0.82 -16.01
C LYS A 263 8.89 -1.51 -15.13
N ASN A 264 8.80 -2.83 -14.95
CA ASN A 264 9.56 -3.55 -13.93
C ASN A 264 9.92 -4.98 -14.38
N THR A 265 11.05 -5.11 -15.09
CA THR A 265 11.58 -6.40 -15.58
C THR A 265 11.88 -7.40 -14.46
N ASN A 266 12.09 -6.92 -13.23
CA ASN A 266 12.34 -7.71 -12.03
C ASN A 266 11.05 -8.10 -11.26
N PHE A 267 9.86 -7.95 -11.87
CA PHE A 267 8.60 -8.37 -11.26
C PHE A 267 8.45 -9.89 -11.28
N ASP A 268 8.93 -10.55 -10.24
CA ASP A 268 9.00 -12.02 -10.12
C ASP A 268 7.78 -12.66 -9.43
N THR A 269 6.72 -11.88 -9.19
CA THR A 269 5.45 -12.37 -8.62
C THR A 269 4.88 -13.45 -9.53
N ASN A 270 4.53 -14.61 -8.98
CA ASN A 270 3.95 -15.71 -9.76
C ASN A 270 2.55 -15.34 -10.26
N LEU A 271 2.35 -15.23 -11.57
CA LEU A 271 1.07 -14.86 -12.21
C LEU A 271 -0.11 -15.73 -11.73
N CYS A 272 0.08 -17.04 -11.62
CA CYS A 272 -0.97 -17.95 -11.13
C CYS A 272 -1.36 -17.69 -9.65
N THR A 273 -0.48 -17.10 -8.86
CA THR A 273 -0.78 -16.67 -7.47
C THR A 273 -1.59 -15.37 -7.46
N ILE A 274 -1.35 -14.46 -8.40
CA ILE A 274 -2.16 -13.25 -8.60
C ILE A 274 -3.60 -13.65 -9.01
N LEU A 275 -3.73 -14.55 -9.97
CA LEU A 275 -5.03 -15.12 -10.39
C LEU A 275 -5.73 -15.84 -9.22
N ALA A 276 -4.99 -16.61 -8.41
CA ALA A 276 -5.53 -17.29 -7.23
C ALA A 276 -6.04 -16.34 -6.13
N ARG A 277 -5.42 -15.17 -5.96
CA ARG A 277 -5.90 -14.15 -5.02
C ARG A 277 -7.17 -13.47 -5.52
N SER A 278 -7.27 -13.10 -6.81
CA SER A 278 -8.53 -12.58 -7.38
C SER A 278 -9.65 -13.62 -7.44
N PHE A 279 -9.35 -14.89 -7.71
CA PHE A 279 -10.31 -15.99 -7.60
C PHE A 279 -10.89 -16.13 -6.20
N ALA A 280 -10.05 -16.05 -5.16
CA ALA A 280 -10.49 -16.13 -3.76
C ALA A 280 -11.35 -14.93 -3.35
N ASP A 281 -11.04 -13.72 -3.83
CA ASP A 281 -11.86 -12.53 -3.58
C ASP A 281 -13.20 -12.58 -4.34
N ILE A 282 -13.23 -13.05 -5.59
CA ILE A 282 -14.49 -13.33 -6.30
C ILE A 282 -15.33 -14.35 -5.51
N GLY A 283 -14.70 -15.42 -5.01
CA GLY A 283 -15.36 -16.41 -4.17
C GLY A 283 -15.94 -15.83 -2.87
N ASP A 284 -15.28 -14.85 -2.26
CA ASP A 284 -15.81 -14.17 -1.07
C ASP A 284 -16.92 -13.17 -1.39
N ILE A 285 -16.89 -12.49 -2.54
CA ILE A 285 -18.04 -11.69 -3.02
C ILE A 285 -19.25 -12.59 -3.23
N ILE A 286 -19.09 -13.71 -3.96
CA ILE A 286 -20.20 -14.63 -4.23
C ILE A 286 -20.75 -15.28 -2.95
N ARG A 287 -19.93 -15.44 -1.90
CA ARG A 287 -20.34 -15.98 -0.59
C ARG A 287 -20.73 -14.93 0.47
N GLY A 288 -20.68 -13.64 0.16
CA GLY A 288 -20.99 -12.57 1.12
C GLY A 288 -19.99 -12.50 2.29
N LYS A 289 -18.75 -12.88 2.04
CA LYS A 289 -17.63 -12.87 3.00
C LYS A 289 -16.64 -11.73 2.76
N ASP A 290 -16.72 -11.08 1.61
CA ASP A 290 -15.79 -10.01 1.23
C ASP A 290 -15.93 -8.80 2.15
N LEU A 291 -14.80 -8.22 2.53
CA LEU A 291 -14.71 -7.16 3.53
C LEU A 291 -14.75 -5.75 2.91
N TYR A 292 -14.68 -5.57 1.59
CA TYR A 292 -14.50 -4.24 0.99
C TYR A 292 -15.85 -3.53 0.74
N LEU A 293 -16.14 -2.54 1.58
CA LEU A 293 -17.37 -1.73 1.62
C LEU A 293 -17.21 -0.41 0.86
N ASP A 294 -16.84 -0.48 -0.42
CA ASP A 294 -16.70 0.72 -1.24
C ASP A 294 -18.03 1.49 -1.36
N HIS A 295 -17.95 2.82 -1.30
CA HIS A 295 -19.11 3.72 -1.22
C HIS A 295 -19.66 4.13 -2.60
N GLU A 296 -19.10 3.61 -3.70
CA GLU A 296 -19.72 3.74 -5.02
C GLU A 296 -21.10 3.03 -5.05
N PRO A 297 -22.19 3.69 -5.50
CA PRO A 297 -23.54 3.10 -5.50
C PRO A 297 -23.67 1.76 -6.25
N GLY A 298 -22.80 1.48 -7.23
CA GLY A 298 -22.76 0.18 -7.90
C GLY A 298 -22.35 -0.98 -6.98
N LYS A 299 -21.43 -0.72 -6.05
CA LYS A 299 -20.85 -1.72 -5.13
C LYS A 299 -21.67 -1.87 -3.86
N GLN A 300 -22.26 -0.79 -3.34
CA GLN A 300 -23.23 -0.86 -2.23
C GLN A 300 -24.38 -1.83 -2.56
N HIS A 301 -24.91 -1.77 -3.79
CA HIS A 301 -25.97 -2.67 -4.25
C HIS A 301 -25.48 -4.06 -4.70
N LEU A 302 -24.18 -4.37 -4.70
CA LEU A 302 -23.68 -5.66 -5.21
C LEU A 302 -24.10 -6.83 -4.30
N GLU A 303 -23.89 -6.70 -2.99
CA GLU A 303 -24.27 -7.75 -2.04
C GLU A 303 -25.80 -7.89 -1.96
N GLU A 304 -26.54 -6.78 -1.90
CA GLU A 304 -28.01 -6.78 -1.92
C GLU A 304 -28.59 -7.48 -3.17
N ARG A 305 -27.95 -7.30 -4.34
CA ARG A 305 -28.31 -8.01 -5.57
C ARG A 305 -28.02 -9.49 -5.46
N LEU A 306 -26.83 -9.88 -4.98
CA LEU A 306 -26.45 -11.28 -4.83
C LEU A 306 -27.36 -12.00 -3.84
N GLU A 307 -27.65 -11.42 -2.68
CA GLU A 307 -28.61 -11.98 -1.71
C GLU A 307 -29.98 -12.20 -2.35
N ARG A 308 -30.54 -11.19 -3.03
CA ARG A 308 -31.83 -11.30 -3.75
C ARG A 308 -31.80 -12.33 -4.87
N ILE A 309 -30.68 -12.48 -5.59
CA ILE A 309 -30.52 -13.52 -6.62
C ILE A 309 -30.53 -14.90 -5.96
N PHE A 310 -29.72 -15.13 -4.94
CA PHE A 310 -29.65 -16.42 -4.26
C PHE A 310 -30.97 -16.79 -3.56
N GLU A 311 -31.69 -15.83 -2.97
CA GLU A 311 -33.06 -16.05 -2.50
C GLU A 311 -34.00 -16.47 -3.65
N ASN A 312 -33.95 -15.79 -4.80
CA ASN A 312 -34.81 -16.10 -5.94
C ASN A 312 -34.49 -17.46 -6.58
N ILE A 313 -33.23 -17.91 -6.56
CA ILE A 313 -32.83 -19.26 -6.96
C ILE A 313 -33.36 -20.28 -5.95
N LYS A 314 -33.10 -20.06 -4.65
CA LYS A 314 -33.57 -20.92 -3.55
C LYS A 314 -35.08 -21.13 -3.60
N LYS A 315 -35.86 -20.04 -3.69
CA LYS A 315 -37.34 -20.07 -3.76
C LYS A 315 -37.89 -20.84 -4.98
N LYS A 316 -37.16 -20.89 -6.11
CA LYS A 316 -37.58 -21.63 -7.32
C LYS A 316 -37.26 -23.13 -7.25
N ASN A 317 -36.29 -23.55 -6.45
CA ASN A 317 -35.80 -24.94 -6.43
C ASN A 317 -36.79 -25.94 -5.81
N ASN A 318 -37.85 -25.48 -5.12
CA ASN A 318 -38.95 -26.29 -4.56
C ASN A 318 -38.54 -27.51 -3.69
N ASN A 319 -37.28 -27.58 -3.24
CA ASN A 319 -36.76 -28.65 -2.40
C ASN A 319 -36.72 -28.19 -0.94
N ASN A 320 -37.43 -28.92 -0.06
CA ASN A 320 -37.56 -28.60 1.36
C ASN A 320 -36.21 -28.58 2.11
N GLU A 321 -35.26 -29.44 1.77
CA GLU A 321 -33.95 -29.48 2.43
C GLU A 321 -33.12 -28.23 2.10
N LEU A 322 -33.08 -27.84 0.82
CA LEU A 322 -32.45 -26.60 0.38
C LEU A 322 -33.17 -25.35 0.91
N ASN A 323 -34.50 -25.40 1.05
CA ASN A 323 -35.28 -24.33 1.65
C ASN A 323 -34.94 -24.13 3.15
N ASN A 324 -34.55 -25.19 3.85
CA ASN A 324 -34.12 -25.13 5.26
C ASN A 324 -32.67 -24.65 5.46
N LEU A 325 -31.83 -24.59 4.42
CA LEU A 325 -30.47 -24.05 4.52
C LEU A 325 -30.47 -22.53 4.74
N SER A 326 -29.54 -22.02 5.56
CA SER A 326 -29.25 -20.59 5.64
C SER A 326 -28.71 -20.07 4.30
N LEU A 327 -28.93 -18.78 4.00
CA LEU A 327 -28.43 -18.15 2.77
C LEU A 327 -26.89 -18.27 2.67
N ASP A 328 -26.19 -18.14 3.81
CA ASP A 328 -24.77 -18.43 3.93
C ASP A 328 -24.40 -19.85 3.45
N LYS A 329 -25.11 -20.91 3.90
CA LYS A 329 -24.83 -22.30 3.48
C LYS A 329 -25.16 -22.52 2.00
N PHE A 330 -26.25 -21.94 1.52
CA PHE A 330 -26.63 -21.99 0.10
C PHE A 330 -25.55 -21.39 -0.80
N ARG A 331 -25.02 -20.20 -0.45
CA ARG A 331 -23.96 -19.52 -1.20
C ARG A 331 -22.61 -20.25 -1.12
N GLU A 332 -22.27 -20.84 0.04
CA GLU A 332 -21.06 -21.65 0.20
C GLU A 332 -21.07 -22.91 -0.69
N TYR A 333 -22.17 -23.67 -0.68
CA TYR A 333 -22.28 -24.89 -1.46
C TYR A 333 -22.39 -24.60 -2.96
N TRP A 334 -23.09 -23.52 -3.34
CA TRP A 334 -23.08 -23.04 -4.72
C TRP A 334 -21.67 -22.70 -5.18
N TRP A 335 -20.87 -21.97 -4.40
CA TRP A 335 -19.46 -21.72 -4.75
C TRP A 335 -18.67 -23.03 -4.86
N ALA A 336 -18.77 -23.93 -3.88
CA ALA A 336 -18.04 -25.20 -3.86
C ALA A 336 -18.27 -26.05 -5.12
N LEU A 337 -19.51 -26.16 -5.59
CA LEU A 337 -19.88 -26.94 -6.78
C LEU A 337 -19.46 -26.29 -8.12
N ASN A 338 -19.32 -24.97 -8.13
CA ASN A 338 -19.12 -24.19 -9.36
C ASN A 338 -17.69 -23.62 -9.50
N ARG A 339 -16.88 -23.61 -8.43
CA ARG A 339 -15.53 -23.02 -8.38
C ARG A 339 -14.57 -23.54 -9.46
N LYS A 340 -14.74 -24.77 -9.95
CA LYS A 340 -13.94 -25.33 -11.06
C LYS A 340 -14.09 -24.51 -12.34
N GLU A 341 -15.33 -24.21 -12.75
CA GLU A 341 -15.57 -23.46 -14.00
C GLU A 341 -15.17 -21.99 -13.86
N VAL A 342 -15.32 -21.42 -12.66
CA VAL A 342 -14.80 -20.08 -12.34
C VAL A 342 -13.26 -20.05 -12.38
N TRP A 343 -12.58 -21.13 -11.95
CA TRP A 343 -11.12 -21.26 -12.10
C TRP A 343 -10.71 -21.41 -13.57
N LYS A 344 -11.45 -22.20 -14.35
CA LYS A 344 -11.23 -22.31 -15.80
C LYS A 344 -11.36 -20.94 -16.47
N ALA A 345 -12.41 -20.17 -16.12
CA ALA A 345 -12.63 -18.82 -16.62
C ALA A 345 -11.45 -17.85 -16.33
N ILE A 346 -11.03 -17.71 -15.06
CA ILE A 346 -9.94 -16.78 -14.69
C ILE A 346 -8.57 -17.18 -15.25
N THR A 347 -8.41 -18.44 -15.70
CA THR A 347 -7.15 -18.95 -16.28
C THR A 347 -7.12 -18.96 -17.81
N CYS A 348 -8.18 -18.53 -18.51
CA CYS A 348 -8.29 -18.55 -19.99
C CYS A 348 -7.16 -17.87 -20.79
N ARG A 349 -6.32 -17.03 -20.16
CA ARG A 349 -5.15 -16.39 -20.81
C ARG A 349 -3.79 -16.82 -20.24
N ALA A 350 -3.77 -17.71 -19.25
CA ALA A 350 -2.53 -18.26 -18.71
C ALA A 350 -1.82 -19.08 -19.79
N GLU A 351 -0.53 -18.83 -20.00
CA GLU A 351 0.29 -19.53 -20.98
C GLU A 351 0.86 -20.83 -20.40
N GLU A 352 1.36 -21.74 -21.26
CA GLU A 352 2.01 -22.97 -20.80
C GLU A 352 3.11 -22.69 -19.75
N LYS A 353 3.91 -21.64 -19.97
CA LYS A 353 4.99 -21.25 -19.04
C LYS A 353 4.50 -20.89 -17.63
N ASP A 354 3.24 -20.49 -17.48
CA ASP A 354 2.66 -20.00 -16.23
C ASP A 354 2.26 -21.18 -15.36
N ARG A 355 3.08 -21.48 -14.35
CA ARG A 355 2.92 -22.66 -13.48
C ARG A 355 2.43 -22.26 -12.10
N TYR A 356 1.32 -22.85 -11.68
CA TYR A 356 0.91 -22.82 -10.27
C TYR A 356 1.69 -23.89 -9.50
N PHE A 357 2.27 -23.54 -8.36
CA PHE A 357 3.06 -24.45 -7.52
C PHE A 357 2.40 -24.67 -6.16
N LYS A 358 2.32 -25.94 -5.75
CA LYS A 358 1.91 -26.36 -4.40
C LYS A 358 2.86 -27.44 -3.87
N ILE A 359 3.33 -27.27 -2.64
CA ILE A 359 4.10 -28.28 -1.92
C ILE A 359 3.15 -29.05 -1.01
N ARG A 360 3.19 -30.39 -1.07
CA ARG A 360 2.57 -31.27 -0.07
C ARG A 360 3.64 -31.79 0.91
N GLU A 361 3.17 -32.38 2.02
CA GLU A 361 3.95 -32.68 3.22
C GLU A 361 5.34 -33.31 3.00
N ASN A 362 6.24 -33.03 3.94
CA ASN A 362 7.60 -33.57 4.00
C ASN A 362 8.47 -33.19 2.78
N GLY A 363 8.15 -32.07 2.11
CA GLY A 363 8.97 -31.42 1.07
C GLY A 363 9.12 -32.19 -0.24
N LYS A 364 8.55 -33.39 -0.37
CA LYS A 364 8.86 -34.36 -1.44
C LYS A 364 7.93 -34.33 -2.64
N LEU A 365 6.81 -33.61 -2.58
CA LEU A 365 5.86 -33.52 -3.68
C LEU A 365 5.56 -32.06 -4.04
N LEU A 366 6.25 -31.58 -5.08
CA LEU A 366 5.90 -30.37 -5.81
C LEU A 366 4.85 -30.73 -6.88
N LEU A 367 3.59 -30.34 -6.65
CA LEU A 367 2.57 -30.32 -7.68
C LEU A 367 2.74 -29.01 -8.48
N TRP A 368 2.80 -29.15 -9.81
CA TRP A 368 2.95 -28.05 -10.73
C TRP A 368 2.09 -28.28 -11.96
N ASN A 369 1.25 -27.30 -12.31
CA ASN A 369 0.34 -27.39 -13.45
C ASN A 369 0.59 -26.23 -14.41
N TYR A 370 0.77 -26.53 -15.70
CA TYR A 370 0.84 -25.58 -16.81
C TYR A 370 -0.46 -24.76 -16.94
N ASN A 371 -0.41 -23.58 -17.58
CA ASN A 371 -1.57 -22.69 -17.77
C ASN A 371 -2.31 -22.40 -16.45
N CYS A 372 -1.57 -22.26 -15.35
CA CYS A 372 -2.10 -22.14 -13.99
C CYS A 372 -3.09 -23.27 -13.58
N GLY A 373 -3.06 -24.43 -14.23
CA GLY A 373 -4.00 -25.53 -14.01
C GLY A 373 -5.34 -25.43 -14.74
N HIS A 374 -5.44 -24.60 -15.79
CA HIS A 374 -6.64 -24.44 -16.61
C HIS A 374 -7.25 -25.76 -17.11
N HIS A 375 -6.41 -26.72 -17.51
CA HIS A 375 -6.82 -28.04 -18.02
C HIS A 375 -6.83 -29.16 -16.94
N VAL A 376 -6.95 -28.82 -15.64
CA VAL A 376 -6.95 -29.83 -14.56
C VAL A 376 -8.38 -30.27 -14.25
N ASP A 377 -8.74 -31.47 -14.69
CA ASP A 377 -10.14 -31.92 -14.60
C ASP A 377 -10.66 -32.23 -13.20
N LYS A 378 -9.78 -32.46 -12.22
CA LYS A 378 -10.16 -33.04 -10.92
C LYS A 378 -10.43 -32.03 -9.82
N ASP A 379 -9.59 -31.01 -9.67
CA ASP A 379 -9.60 -30.10 -8.52
C ASP A 379 -8.89 -28.80 -8.89
N VAL A 380 -9.28 -27.70 -8.23
CA VAL A 380 -8.65 -26.40 -8.38
C VAL A 380 -7.25 -26.46 -7.73
N PRO A 381 -6.18 -25.97 -8.38
CA PRO A 381 -4.81 -26.11 -7.85
C PRO A 381 -4.52 -25.26 -6.60
N THR A 382 -5.41 -24.29 -6.32
CA THR A 382 -5.36 -23.35 -5.20
C THR A 382 -6.54 -23.59 -4.26
N ASN A 383 -6.34 -23.39 -2.95
CA ASN A 383 -7.43 -23.35 -1.96
C ASN A 383 -7.42 -22.05 -1.15
N LEU A 384 -6.88 -20.97 -1.72
CA LEU A 384 -6.97 -19.62 -1.15
C LEU A 384 -8.43 -19.14 -0.96
N ASP A 385 -9.39 -19.65 -1.74
CA ASP A 385 -10.82 -19.41 -1.51
C ASP A 385 -11.35 -20.10 -0.22
N TYR A 386 -10.57 -20.97 0.41
CA TYR A 386 -10.83 -21.55 1.73
C TYR A 386 -9.81 -21.08 2.79
N VAL A 387 -9.36 -19.83 2.66
CA VAL A 387 -8.51 -19.10 3.62
C VAL A 387 -9.20 -17.77 4.01
N PRO A 388 -9.21 -17.36 5.29
CA PRO A 388 -9.75 -16.06 5.72
C PRO A 388 -9.18 -14.86 4.95
N GLN A 389 -10.05 -13.99 4.42
CA GLN A 389 -9.64 -12.91 3.50
C GLN A 389 -8.54 -12.01 4.07
N HIS A 390 -8.64 -11.59 5.34
CA HIS A 390 -7.64 -10.74 5.97
C HIS A 390 -6.24 -11.37 5.98
N LEU A 391 -6.13 -12.71 6.08
CA LEU A 391 -4.85 -13.42 6.05
C LEU A 391 -4.24 -13.42 4.64
N ARG A 392 -5.08 -13.58 3.60
CA ARG A 392 -4.64 -13.51 2.19
C ARG A 392 -4.17 -12.11 1.82
N TRP A 393 -4.90 -11.11 2.29
CA TRP A 393 -4.57 -9.71 2.10
C TRP A 393 -3.28 -9.33 2.85
N PHE A 394 -3.04 -9.87 4.05
CA PHE A 394 -1.79 -9.63 4.80
C PHE A 394 -0.57 -10.31 4.15
N ASP A 395 -0.73 -11.50 3.55
CA ASP A 395 0.29 -12.14 2.70
C ASP A 395 0.59 -11.31 1.43
N GLU A 396 -0.45 -10.84 0.73
CA GLU A 396 -0.32 -9.96 -0.44
C GLU A 396 0.34 -8.62 -0.10
N TRP A 397 -0.09 -8.00 0.99
CA TRP A 397 0.51 -6.80 1.58
C TRP A 397 1.99 -7.02 1.86
N SER A 398 2.38 -8.14 2.49
CA SER A 398 3.77 -8.37 2.88
C SER A 398 4.73 -8.52 1.68
N GLU A 399 4.31 -9.23 0.62
CA GLU A 399 5.11 -9.36 -0.60
C GLU A 399 5.19 -8.02 -1.35
N GLU A 400 4.10 -7.24 -1.41
CA GLU A 400 4.09 -5.92 -2.05
C GLU A 400 4.90 -4.88 -1.26
N PHE A 401 4.82 -4.87 0.07
CA PHE A 401 5.69 -4.08 0.96
C PHE A 401 7.15 -4.43 0.70
N CYS A 402 7.51 -5.71 0.75
CA CYS A 402 8.88 -6.16 0.52
C CYS A 402 9.37 -5.78 -0.88
N ARG A 403 8.51 -5.89 -1.91
CA ARG A 403 8.82 -5.48 -3.28
C ARG A 403 9.06 -3.97 -3.39
N LYS A 404 8.15 -3.14 -2.89
CA LYS A 404 8.22 -1.67 -2.94
C LYS A 404 9.39 -1.15 -2.10
N ARG A 405 9.62 -1.68 -0.90
CA ARG A 405 10.81 -1.38 -0.07
C ARG A 405 12.09 -1.68 -0.84
N ASN A 406 12.22 -2.85 -1.46
CA ASN A 406 13.41 -3.20 -2.25
C ASN A 406 13.61 -2.32 -3.49
N ILE A 407 12.57 -1.67 -4.03
CA ILE A 407 12.69 -0.69 -5.13
C ILE A 407 13.14 0.67 -4.58
N LYS A 408 12.43 1.21 -3.58
CA LYS A 408 12.76 2.50 -2.94
C LYS A 408 14.18 2.51 -2.35
N LEU A 409 14.63 1.38 -1.79
CA LEU A 409 16.00 1.22 -1.30
C LEU A 409 17.07 1.19 -2.39
N LYS A 410 16.77 0.70 -3.60
CA LYS A 410 17.72 0.79 -4.73
C LYS A 410 17.87 2.22 -5.20
N MET A 411 16.74 2.93 -5.35
CA MET A 411 16.72 4.36 -5.69
C MET A 411 17.46 5.19 -4.64
N ALA A 412 17.23 4.94 -3.34
CA ALA A 412 17.99 5.56 -2.26
C ALA A 412 19.49 5.21 -2.28
N LYS A 413 19.89 3.95 -2.51
CA LYS A 413 21.31 3.55 -2.64
C LYS A 413 22.00 4.34 -3.75
N GLU A 414 21.40 4.40 -4.92
CA GLU A 414 21.90 5.14 -6.08
C GLU A 414 21.95 6.66 -5.82
N ALA A 415 20.86 7.23 -5.31
CA ALA A 415 20.76 8.66 -5.02
C ALA A 415 21.68 9.13 -3.88
N CYS A 416 22.00 8.26 -2.90
CA CYS A 416 22.78 8.60 -1.70
C CYS A 416 24.24 8.13 -1.71
N ARG A 417 24.60 7.09 -2.49
CA ARG A 417 25.98 6.58 -2.59
C ARG A 417 26.55 6.65 -4.01
N GLY A 418 25.70 6.70 -5.04
CA GLY A 418 26.10 6.61 -6.44
C GLY A 418 26.63 5.23 -6.83
N GLU A 419 26.86 5.02 -8.12
CA GLU A 419 27.62 3.86 -8.57
C GLU A 419 29.04 3.89 -7.98
N GLY A 420 29.57 2.74 -7.57
CA GLY A 420 30.93 2.62 -7.02
C GLY A 420 31.21 3.36 -5.70
N ASN A 421 30.18 3.81 -4.96
CA ASN A 421 30.32 4.71 -3.79
C ASN A 421 30.99 6.06 -4.13
N THR A 422 30.74 6.60 -5.33
CA THR A 422 31.28 7.88 -5.83
C THR A 422 30.85 9.12 -5.04
N LYS A 423 29.94 8.99 -4.06
CA LYS A 423 29.55 10.05 -3.11
C LYS A 423 29.05 9.45 -1.79
N TYR A 424 28.95 10.24 -0.73
CA TYR A 424 28.27 9.82 0.50
C TYR A 424 27.34 10.94 1.00
N CYS A 425 26.08 10.87 0.60
CA CYS A 425 25.06 11.85 0.98
C CYS A 425 24.21 11.39 2.18
N SER A 426 23.66 12.35 2.92
CA SER A 426 22.68 12.15 3.98
C SER A 426 21.24 12.41 3.52
N LEU A 427 20.25 11.88 4.26
CA LEU A 427 18.82 12.13 4.03
C LEU A 427 18.47 13.63 4.00
N ASN A 428 19.25 14.48 4.67
CA ASN A 428 19.05 15.93 4.71
C ASN A 428 19.57 16.66 3.45
N GLY A 429 20.30 15.97 2.56
CA GLY A 429 20.89 16.53 1.34
C GLY A 429 22.32 17.06 1.50
N TYR A 430 23.01 16.75 2.60
CA TYR A 430 24.42 17.12 2.82
C TYR A 430 25.37 16.02 2.36
N ASP A 431 26.52 16.43 1.82
CA ASP A 431 27.66 15.55 1.57
C ASP A 431 28.43 15.31 2.88
N CYS A 432 28.56 14.04 3.25
CA CYS A 432 29.25 13.61 4.46
C CYS A 432 30.76 13.43 4.25
N THR A 433 31.24 13.50 3.00
CA THR A 433 32.68 13.41 2.68
C THR A 433 33.43 14.72 2.86
N LYS A 434 32.72 15.84 3.02
CA LYS A 434 33.31 17.13 3.35
C LYS A 434 33.40 17.38 4.85
N ARG A 435 34.46 18.06 5.24
CA ARG A 435 34.59 18.68 6.55
C ARG A 435 33.66 19.88 6.64
N ILE A 436 33.14 20.13 7.84
CA ILE A 436 32.51 21.39 8.19
C ILE A 436 33.63 22.42 8.37
N GLU A 437 33.70 23.37 7.44
CA GLU A 437 34.74 24.40 7.44
C GLU A 437 34.24 25.71 8.06
N LYS A 438 35.14 26.36 8.81
CA LYS A 438 34.90 27.63 9.49
C LYS A 438 34.78 28.75 8.45
N GLY A 439 33.56 29.06 8.05
CA GLY A 439 33.24 30.03 7.00
C GLY A 439 32.10 29.61 6.10
N ASP A 440 31.85 28.31 5.97
CA ASP A 440 31.19 27.75 4.78
C ASP A 440 29.73 27.37 4.98
N SER A 441 28.93 27.52 3.92
CA SER A 441 27.52 27.17 3.93
C SER A 441 27.31 25.66 3.86
N CYS A 442 26.67 25.06 4.88
CA CYS A 442 25.84 23.86 4.68
C CYS A 442 24.58 24.23 3.86
N SER A 443 24.82 24.70 2.64
CA SER A 443 23.93 24.52 1.52
C SER A 443 23.80 23.02 1.24
N ARG A 444 22.62 22.57 0.83
CA ARG A 444 22.46 21.22 0.28
C ARG A 444 23.23 21.16 -1.02
N GLU A 445 24.19 20.25 -1.15
CA GLU A 445 24.91 20.10 -2.41
C GLU A 445 23.98 19.56 -3.48
N SER A 446 24.02 20.13 -4.68
CA SER A 446 23.18 19.70 -5.82
C SER A 446 23.29 18.19 -6.09
N LYS A 447 24.49 17.61 -5.94
CA LYS A 447 24.76 16.17 -6.08
C LYS A 447 24.12 15.28 -4.99
N CYS A 448 23.73 15.88 -3.86
CA CYS A 448 23.12 15.21 -2.70
C CYS A 448 21.65 15.59 -2.48
N THR A 449 21.11 16.64 -3.10
CA THR A 449 19.66 16.92 -3.12
C THR A 449 18.84 15.70 -3.56
N GLY A 450 19.32 14.93 -4.55
CA GLY A 450 18.68 13.68 -4.98
C GLY A 450 18.51 12.65 -3.86
N CYS A 451 19.48 12.53 -2.94
CA CYS A 451 19.35 11.64 -1.77
C CYS A 451 18.18 12.06 -0.87
N SER A 452 18.00 13.37 -0.65
CA SER A 452 16.87 13.89 0.14
C SER A 452 15.53 13.67 -0.55
N ASN A 453 15.49 13.79 -1.89
CA ASN A 453 14.28 13.58 -2.68
C ASN A 453 13.80 12.11 -2.66
N GLU A 454 14.71 11.13 -2.58
CA GLU A 454 14.34 9.71 -2.42
C GLU A 454 14.05 9.34 -0.96
N CYS A 455 14.88 9.81 -0.02
CA CYS A 455 14.82 9.36 1.37
C CYS A 455 13.63 9.92 2.15
N ASN A 456 13.23 11.18 1.94
CA ASN A 456 12.10 11.73 2.69
C ASN A 456 10.77 11.02 2.33
N PRO A 457 10.39 10.84 1.05
CA PRO A 457 9.17 10.09 0.70
C PRO A 457 9.27 8.60 1.04
N TYR A 458 10.47 8.00 1.02
CA TYR A 458 10.66 6.62 1.48
C TYR A 458 10.39 6.48 2.99
N GLN A 459 10.92 7.39 3.82
CA GLN A 459 10.65 7.41 5.26
C GLN A 459 9.14 7.45 5.54
N LEU A 460 8.42 8.37 4.92
CA LEU A 460 7.00 8.62 5.20
C LEU A 460 6.12 7.46 4.77
N TRP A 461 6.40 6.90 3.58
CA TRP A 461 5.78 5.65 3.15
C TRP A 461 6.07 4.50 4.11
N LEU A 462 7.27 4.42 4.68
CA LEU A 462 7.63 3.37 5.63
C LEU A 462 6.86 3.51 6.96
N GLU A 463 6.53 4.72 7.37
CA GLU A 463 5.70 5.06 8.54
C GLU A 463 4.21 4.72 8.28
N GLU A 464 3.68 5.04 7.10
CA GLU A 464 2.34 4.59 6.64
C GLU A 464 2.25 3.05 6.68
N GLN A 465 3.22 2.36 6.06
CA GLN A 465 3.28 0.89 6.04
C GLN A 465 3.47 0.27 7.44
N GLN A 466 4.14 0.96 8.38
CA GLN A 466 4.25 0.51 9.77
C GLN A 466 2.89 0.53 10.49
N ASN A 467 2.02 1.50 10.17
CA ASN A 467 0.65 1.54 10.68
C ASN A 467 -0.23 0.47 10.03
N GLU A 468 -0.16 0.27 8.71
CA GLU A 468 -0.86 -0.82 8.00
C GLU A 468 -0.47 -2.21 8.55
N PHE A 469 0.82 -2.41 8.86
CA PHE A 469 1.32 -3.63 9.50
C PHE A 469 0.74 -3.82 10.90
N LYS A 470 0.72 -2.75 11.71
CA LYS A 470 0.22 -2.80 13.09
C LYS A 470 -1.25 -3.22 13.13
N ILE A 471 -2.12 -2.58 12.37
CA ILE A 471 -3.57 -2.90 12.41
C ILE A 471 -3.87 -4.32 11.92
N GLN A 472 -3.10 -4.84 10.95
CA GLN A 472 -3.22 -6.23 10.47
C GLN A 472 -2.67 -7.26 11.46
N LYS A 473 -1.56 -6.94 12.14
CA LYS A 473 -1.01 -7.75 13.22
C LYS A 473 -1.97 -7.82 14.42
N ASP A 474 -2.52 -6.68 14.84
CA ASP A 474 -3.48 -6.61 15.94
C ASP A 474 -4.79 -7.31 15.56
N LYS A 475 -5.20 -7.29 14.28
CA LYS A 475 -6.30 -8.10 13.75
C LYS A 475 -6.03 -9.61 13.85
N TYR A 476 -4.83 -10.06 13.46
CA TYR A 476 -4.41 -11.46 13.56
C TYR A 476 -4.52 -11.96 15.01
N ASP A 477 -3.93 -11.23 15.97
CA ASP A 477 -3.95 -11.61 17.39
C ASP A 477 -5.38 -11.59 17.97
N LYS A 478 -6.24 -10.66 17.53
CA LYS A 478 -7.66 -10.60 17.95
C LYS A 478 -8.49 -11.76 17.36
N GLU A 479 -8.32 -12.09 16.08
CA GLU A 479 -9.01 -13.20 15.42
C GLU A 479 -8.59 -14.56 15.99
N ILE A 480 -7.30 -14.81 16.21
CA ILE A 480 -6.81 -16.02 16.88
C ILE A 480 -7.48 -16.19 18.25
N LYS A 481 -7.42 -15.17 19.12
CA LYS A 481 -8.06 -15.20 20.46
C LYS A 481 -9.57 -15.48 20.38
N LYS A 482 -10.25 -14.83 19.43
CA LYS A 482 -11.71 -14.89 19.24
C LYS A 482 -12.23 -16.29 18.90
N TYR A 483 -11.57 -17.02 18.00
CA TYR A 483 -12.01 -18.37 17.61
C TYR A 483 -11.47 -19.46 18.53
N VAL A 484 -10.26 -19.30 19.07
CA VAL A 484 -9.57 -20.34 19.86
C VAL A 484 -10.05 -20.39 21.32
N ASN A 485 -10.30 -19.25 21.97
CA ASN A 485 -10.57 -19.22 23.41
C ASN A 485 -12.08 -19.26 23.75
N ASN A 486 -12.96 -18.84 22.84
CA ASN A 486 -14.40 -18.82 23.09
C ASN A 486 -15.02 -20.21 22.89
N LYS A 487 -15.05 -21.01 23.96
CA LYS A 487 -15.90 -22.21 24.04
C LYS A 487 -17.41 -21.92 23.88
N SER A 488 -17.83 -20.66 23.97
CA SER A 488 -19.22 -20.20 23.86
C SER A 488 -19.39 -19.19 22.72
N ILE A 489 -19.33 -19.67 21.47
CA ILE A 489 -19.85 -18.92 20.31
C ILE A 489 -21.28 -19.43 20.05
N THR A 490 -22.23 -18.98 20.87
CA THR A 490 -23.61 -19.51 20.93
C THR A 490 -24.50 -19.17 19.73
N ASN A 491 -24.07 -18.29 18.81
CA ASN A 491 -24.83 -17.95 17.60
C ASN A 491 -24.15 -18.52 16.34
N SER A 492 -24.73 -19.60 15.81
CA SER A 492 -24.24 -20.41 14.69
C SER A 492 -24.52 -19.82 13.29
N ASN A 493 -23.85 -18.72 12.94
CA ASN A 493 -23.76 -18.27 11.55
C ASN A 493 -22.59 -18.97 10.84
N THR A 494 -22.81 -19.46 9.62
CA THR A 494 -21.87 -20.33 8.90
C THR A 494 -20.52 -19.68 8.64
N LYS A 495 -20.49 -18.35 8.45
CA LYS A 495 -19.24 -17.57 8.32
C LYS A 495 -18.28 -17.80 9.50
N LYS A 496 -18.80 -18.14 10.70
CA LYS A 496 -18.01 -18.47 11.90
C LYS A 496 -17.58 -19.95 11.94
N GLU A 497 -18.41 -20.87 11.45
CA GLU A 497 -18.18 -22.32 11.49
C GLU A 497 -16.93 -22.69 10.65
N TYR A 498 -16.91 -22.26 9.39
CA TYR A 498 -15.78 -22.46 8.47
C TYR A 498 -14.49 -21.75 8.93
N TYR A 499 -14.59 -20.50 9.40
CA TYR A 499 -13.42 -19.78 9.91
C TYR A 499 -12.85 -20.39 11.19
N LYS A 500 -13.69 -20.89 12.11
CA LYS A 500 -13.23 -21.56 13.34
C LYS A 500 -12.29 -22.72 13.02
N GLU A 501 -12.71 -23.62 12.13
CA GLU A 501 -11.90 -24.78 11.71
C GLU A 501 -10.56 -24.34 11.11
N PHE A 502 -10.53 -23.28 10.30
CA PHE A 502 -9.27 -22.72 9.78
C PHE A 502 -8.36 -22.19 10.91
N TYR A 503 -8.91 -21.46 11.88
CA TYR A 503 -8.13 -20.90 12.98
C TYR A 503 -7.70 -21.95 14.02
N ASP A 504 -8.48 -23.01 14.23
CA ASP A 504 -8.11 -24.14 15.09
C ASP A 504 -6.87 -24.86 14.51
N GLU A 505 -6.85 -25.16 13.21
CA GLU A 505 -5.68 -25.71 12.50
C GLU A 505 -4.49 -24.73 12.49
N LEU A 506 -4.75 -23.44 12.25
CA LEU A 506 -3.71 -22.41 12.22
C LEU A 506 -3.05 -22.27 13.59
N LYS A 507 -3.82 -22.41 14.68
CA LYS A 507 -3.32 -22.29 16.06
C LYS A 507 -2.25 -23.32 16.38
N GLU A 508 -2.38 -24.58 15.93
CA GLU A 508 -1.47 -25.67 16.32
C GLU A 508 0.01 -25.38 16.04
N GLN A 509 0.30 -24.67 14.94
CA GLN A 509 1.67 -24.34 14.52
C GLN A 509 1.94 -22.83 14.51
N TYR A 510 0.91 -22.00 14.31
CA TYR A 510 1.00 -20.56 14.07
C TYR A 510 0.18 -19.71 15.07
N GLY A 511 -0.32 -20.29 16.15
CA GLY A 511 -1.08 -19.58 17.20
C GLY A 511 -0.34 -18.44 17.93
N SER A 512 0.96 -18.24 17.65
CA SER A 512 1.67 -16.99 17.92
C SER A 512 1.92 -16.25 16.61
N VAL A 513 1.54 -14.97 16.54
CA VAL A 513 1.80 -14.10 15.40
C VAL A 513 3.29 -14.10 14.97
N LYS A 514 4.23 -14.32 15.91
CA LYS A 514 5.67 -14.46 15.61
C LYS A 514 5.96 -15.61 14.63
N ASN A 515 5.25 -16.74 14.74
CA ASN A 515 5.41 -17.87 13.84
C ASN A 515 4.85 -17.54 12.44
N PHE A 516 3.70 -16.87 12.38
CA PHE A 516 3.09 -16.42 11.12
C PHE A 516 3.94 -15.36 10.40
N LEU A 517 4.45 -14.35 11.12
CA LEU A 517 5.40 -13.37 10.59
C LEU A 517 6.70 -14.01 10.09
N THR A 518 7.10 -15.17 10.65
CA THR A 518 8.23 -15.95 10.12
C THR A 518 7.91 -16.57 8.76
N LEU A 519 6.64 -16.83 8.43
CA LEU A 519 6.21 -17.22 7.08
C LEU A 519 6.11 -16.04 6.12
N LEU A 520 5.74 -14.84 6.59
CA LEU A 520 5.77 -13.61 5.76
C LEU A 520 7.21 -13.22 5.38
N ASN A 521 8.16 -13.31 6.33
CA ASN A 521 9.60 -13.19 6.07
C ASN A 521 10.09 -14.17 4.99
N LYS A 522 9.42 -15.33 4.85
CA LYS A 522 9.73 -16.34 3.83
C LYS A 522 9.14 -15.99 2.44
N GLY A 523 8.52 -14.82 2.24
CA GLY A 523 8.07 -14.33 0.93
C GLY A 523 9.20 -14.18 -0.11
N THR A 524 8.84 -14.16 -1.39
CA THR A 524 9.73 -14.08 -2.55
C THR A 524 10.58 -12.82 -2.53
N TYR A 525 9.98 -11.66 -2.26
CA TYR A 525 10.70 -10.38 -2.21
C TYR A 525 11.35 -10.16 -0.85
N CYS A 526 10.71 -10.61 0.23
CA CYS A 526 11.25 -10.48 1.59
C CYS A 526 12.58 -11.24 1.75
N LYS A 527 12.70 -12.43 1.14
CA LYS A 527 13.94 -13.23 1.09
C LYS A 527 15.04 -12.61 0.22
N LYS A 528 14.72 -11.92 -0.88
CA LYS A 528 15.72 -11.44 -1.87
C LYS A 528 16.50 -10.21 -1.39
N GLY A 529 15.88 -9.31 -0.62
CA GLY A 529 16.51 -8.11 -0.08
C GLY A 529 17.11 -7.16 -1.14
N VAL A 530 18.07 -6.34 -0.69
CA VAL A 530 18.90 -5.46 -1.53
C VAL A 530 20.36 -5.61 -1.09
N GLU A 531 21.29 -5.65 -2.04
CA GLU A 531 22.72 -5.77 -1.75
C GLU A 531 23.22 -4.58 -0.91
N GLY A 532 23.87 -4.89 0.23
CA GLY A 532 24.34 -3.92 1.22
C GLY A 532 23.32 -3.58 2.32
N GLU A 533 22.10 -4.14 2.24
CA GLU A 533 21.03 -3.97 3.23
C GLU A 533 20.64 -5.32 3.86
N SER A 534 20.11 -5.29 5.08
CA SER A 534 19.59 -6.50 5.72
C SER A 534 18.26 -6.95 5.09
N THR A 535 18.09 -8.27 4.93
CA THR A 535 16.81 -8.87 4.53
C THR A 535 15.68 -8.53 5.51
N ILE A 536 14.46 -8.36 5.00
CA ILE A 536 13.31 -7.88 5.77
C ILE A 536 12.91 -8.93 6.82
N ASN A 537 12.66 -8.46 8.05
CA ASN A 537 12.24 -9.31 9.15
C ASN A 537 11.20 -8.61 10.04
N PHE A 538 9.94 -9.02 9.93
CA PHE A 538 8.81 -8.49 10.71
C PHE A 538 8.83 -8.89 12.20
N ASN A 539 9.73 -9.80 12.60
CA ASN A 539 9.92 -10.24 13.98
C ASN A 539 11.10 -9.57 14.70
N LYS A 540 11.86 -8.71 14.01
CA LYS A 540 12.91 -7.89 14.62
C LYS A 540 12.29 -6.70 15.34
N THR A 541 12.67 -6.51 16.60
CA THR A 541 12.28 -5.39 17.48
C THR A 541 13.48 -4.51 17.84
N ASP A 542 14.59 -4.67 17.11
CA ASP A 542 15.74 -3.78 17.15
C ASP A 542 15.61 -2.69 16.07
N ASP A 543 16.45 -1.66 16.14
CA ASP A 543 16.39 -0.49 15.27
C ASP A 543 16.52 -0.85 13.77
N LYS A 544 17.10 -2.03 13.47
CA LYS A 544 17.24 -2.60 12.12
C LYS A 544 16.19 -3.68 11.82
N GLY A 545 14.93 -3.46 12.21
CA GLY A 545 13.77 -4.28 11.85
C GLY A 545 13.20 -3.99 10.44
N ALA A 546 12.02 -4.56 10.14
CA ALA A 546 11.38 -4.40 8.81
C ALA A 546 11.13 -2.93 8.41
N PHE A 547 10.82 -2.06 9.38
CA PHE A 547 10.56 -0.62 9.18
C PHE A 547 11.80 0.25 9.38
N TYR A 548 13.00 -0.33 9.29
CA TYR A 548 14.24 0.44 9.29
C TYR A 548 14.40 1.25 8.00
N ARG A 549 14.73 2.53 8.17
CA ARG A 549 14.94 3.51 7.10
C ARG A 549 16.20 3.28 6.24
N SER A 550 16.92 2.17 6.40
CA SER A 550 18.19 1.84 5.70
C SER A 550 19.39 2.70 6.13
N ASP A 551 20.59 2.14 6.02
CA ASP A 551 21.87 2.83 6.24
C ASP A 551 22.17 3.90 5.17
N TYR A 552 21.44 3.91 4.04
CA TYR A 552 21.55 4.93 3.00
C TYR A 552 20.84 6.23 3.39
N CYS A 553 19.61 6.13 3.92
CA CYS A 553 18.80 7.27 4.37
C CYS A 553 19.01 7.63 5.84
N GLN A 554 20.26 7.57 6.30
CA GLN A 554 20.66 8.13 7.59
C GLN A 554 21.13 9.57 7.45
N ARG A 555 21.34 10.22 8.60
CA ARG A 555 22.14 11.44 8.68
C ARG A 555 23.60 11.12 8.34
N CYS A 556 24.44 12.15 8.22
CA CYS A 556 25.88 11.89 8.23
C CYS A 556 26.29 11.24 9.56
N PRO A 557 27.28 10.33 9.56
CA PRO A 557 28.03 9.98 10.76
C PRO A 557 28.59 11.24 11.44
N ASP A 558 28.94 11.16 12.73
CA ASP A 558 29.38 12.33 13.50
C ASP A 558 30.63 12.96 12.88
N CYS A 559 31.56 12.13 12.41
CA CYS A 559 32.78 12.59 11.74
C CYS A 559 32.70 12.51 10.21
N VAL A 560 33.63 13.19 9.54
CA VAL A 560 33.77 13.18 8.08
C VAL A 560 33.97 11.75 7.56
N VAL A 561 33.29 11.39 6.46
CA VAL A 561 33.39 10.08 5.83
C VAL A 561 34.44 10.11 4.72
N VAL A 562 35.51 9.33 4.87
CA VAL A 562 36.51 9.13 3.80
C VAL A 562 36.12 7.89 3.00
N CYS A 563 36.04 8.02 1.68
CA CYS A 563 35.78 6.92 0.75
C CYS A 563 37.06 6.56 -0.02
N ASP A 564 37.37 5.27 -0.07
CA ASP A 564 38.47 4.67 -0.83
C ASP A 564 37.97 3.48 -1.67
N ASN A 565 38.87 2.83 -2.41
CA ASN A 565 38.54 1.69 -3.28
C ASN A 565 38.05 0.43 -2.53
N GLN A 566 38.08 0.42 -1.19
CA GLN A 566 37.55 -0.63 -0.32
C GLN A 566 36.23 -0.22 0.37
N GLY A 567 35.82 1.04 0.29
CA GLY A 567 34.55 1.55 0.80
C GLY A 567 34.65 2.89 1.52
N CYS A 568 33.55 3.30 2.17
CA CYS A 568 33.45 4.55 2.92
C CYS A 568 33.48 4.31 4.43
N LYS A 569 34.32 5.04 5.16
CA LYS A 569 34.53 4.90 6.61
C LYS A 569 34.63 6.27 7.29
N GLU A 570 34.18 6.34 8.54
CA GLU A 570 34.22 7.54 9.38
C GLU A 570 35.65 7.84 9.87
N ASN A 571 36.17 9.04 9.55
CA ASN A 571 37.48 9.53 9.98
C ASN A 571 37.38 10.09 11.42
N LYS A 572 37.53 9.22 12.42
CA LYS A 572 37.40 9.53 13.86
C LYS A 572 38.55 10.34 14.47
N LYS A 573 39.18 11.23 13.70
CA LYS A 573 40.10 12.23 14.25
C LYS A 573 39.30 13.40 14.84
N HIS A 574 39.73 13.89 15.99
CA HIS A 574 39.01 14.90 16.79
C HIS A 574 38.65 16.17 16.00
N ASP A 575 39.53 16.61 15.11
CA ASP A 575 39.36 17.76 14.22
C ASP A 575 38.33 17.54 13.09
N ASN A 576 37.87 16.30 12.88
CA ASN A 576 36.94 15.88 11.85
C ASN A 576 35.57 15.45 12.38
N CYS A 577 35.33 15.51 13.70
CA CYS A 577 34.08 15.08 14.35
C CYS A 577 33.20 16.28 14.76
N ARG A 578 31.90 16.23 14.44
CA ARG A 578 30.97 17.35 14.72
C ARG A 578 30.72 17.52 16.22
N SER A 579 30.57 16.42 16.96
CA SER A 579 30.31 16.44 18.40
C SER A 579 31.35 17.24 19.20
N GLU A 580 32.64 17.14 18.86
CA GLU A 580 33.71 17.89 19.52
C GLU A 580 33.67 19.39 19.17
N ILE A 581 33.46 19.73 17.88
CA ILE A 581 33.26 21.13 17.44
C ILE A 581 32.07 21.76 18.17
N ILE A 582 30.98 20.99 18.37
CA ILE A 582 29.79 21.42 19.09
C ILE A 582 30.08 21.63 20.58
N LYS A 583 30.87 20.77 21.24
CA LYS A 583 31.27 20.96 22.65
C LYS A 583 32.07 22.24 22.85
N GLU A 584 33.03 22.52 21.97
CA GLU A 584 33.82 23.76 21.99
C GLU A 584 32.92 25.02 21.90
N ILE A 585 31.93 25.00 21.01
CA ILE A 585 30.93 26.08 20.88
C ILE A 585 30.15 26.24 22.20
N VAL A 586 29.56 25.16 22.72
CA VAL A 586 28.67 25.20 23.90
C VAL A 586 29.39 25.65 25.18
N LEU A 587 30.69 25.35 25.33
CA LEU A 587 31.51 25.81 26.45
C LEU A 587 31.85 27.31 26.39
N SER A 588 31.63 27.98 25.26
CA SER A 588 32.04 29.37 25.00
C SER A 588 30.90 30.40 24.91
N GLU A 589 29.65 29.95 25.14
CA GLU A 589 28.43 30.63 24.71
C GLU A 589 27.27 30.52 25.74
N THR A 590 26.47 31.58 25.85
CA THR A 590 25.19 31.57 26.57
C THR A 590 24.04 31.46 25.57
N PRO A 591 23.17 30.43 25.62
CA PRO A 591 22.09 30.27 24.65
C PRO A 591 21.00 31.33 24.77
N THR A 592 20.42 31.69 23.63
CA THR A 592 19.08 32.28 23.59
C THR A 592 18.06 31.18 23.83
N VAL A 593 17.24 31.32 24.87
CA VAL A 593 16.15 30.38 25.15
C VAL A 593 14.88 30.86 24.46
N ILE A 594 14.21 29.97 23.73
CA ILE A 594 12.94 30.22 23.04
C ILE A 594 11.90 29.20 23.53
N ASP A 595 10.72 29.66 23.95
CA ASP A 595 9.57 28.83 24.30
C ASP A 595 8.67 28.65 23.05
N VAL A 596 8.80 27.51 22.34
CA VAL A 596 8.06 27.24 21.09
C VAL A 596 6.85 26.36 21.35
N LEU A 597 5.66 26.85 20.99
CA LEU A 597 4.42 26.05 20.97
C LEU A 597 4.43 25.07 19.79
N TYR A 598 4.13 23.79 20.05
CA TYR A 598 4.09 22.73 19.05
C TYR A 598 2.71 22.05 18.99
N SER A 599 2.18 21.80 17.79
CA SER A 599 1.00 20.94 17.62
C SER A 599 1.44 19.48 17.47
N ASP A 600 0.87 18.59 18.29
CA ASP A 600 1.27 17.17 18.40
C ASP A 600 1.24 16.44 17.04
N ASP A 601 2.16 15.51 16.81
CA ASP A 601 2.28 14.75 15.54
C ASP A 601 1.09 13.80 15.30
N LYS A 602 0.32 13.47 16.35
CA LYS A 602 -0.90 12.66 16.28
C LYS A 602 -1.90 13.21 15.25
N GLN A 603 -2.62 12.34 14.55
CA GLN A 603 -3.68 12.75 13.62
C GLN A 603 -4.87 13.37 14.37
N GLY A 604 -5.48 14.43 13.83
CA GLY A 604 -6.62 15.13 14.47
C GLY A 604 -6.72 16.63 14.16
N VAL A 605 -7.84 17.24 14.58
CA VAL A 605 -8.16 18.66 14.34
C VAL A 605 -7.21 19.57 15.14
N ILE A 606 -6.73 20.67 14.55
CA ILE A 606 -5.72 21.55 15.17
C ILE A 606 -6.21 22.20 16.48
N THR A 607 -7.51 22.47 16.59
CA THR A 607 -8.14 22.97 17.83
C THR A 607 -8.14 21.94 18.95
N GLU A 608 -8.10 20.65 18.64
CA GLU A 608 -8.07 19.55 19.59
C GLU A 608 -6.61 19.19 19.94
N LYS A 609 -5.70 19.26 18.97
CA LYS A 609 -4.23 19.19 19.21
C LYS A 609 -3.72 20.29 20.15
N LEU A 610 -4.40 21.44 20.16
CA LEU A 610 -4.05 22.63 20.93
C LEU A 610 -5.10 22.98 21.99
N ASP A 611 -6.01 22.07 22.38
CA ASP A 611 -7.11 22.40 23.29
C ASP A 611 -6.61 22.97 24.63
N ASP A 612 -5.61 22.33 25.25
CA ASP A 612 -4.96 22.84 26.46
C ASP A 612 -4.41 24.27 26.26
N PHE A 613 -3.91 24.61 25.07
CA PHE A 613 -3.48 25.98 24.72
C PHE A 613 -4.67 26.92 24.42
N CYS A 614 -5.75 26.43 23.83
CA CYS A 614 -6.97 27.20 23.59
C CYS A 614 -7.66 27.60 24.91
N SER A 615 -7.83 26.62 25.79
CA SER A 615 -8.70 26.66 26.97
C SER A 615 -8.03 27.23 28.23
N SER A 616 -6.69 27.17 28.34
CA SER A 616 -5.94 27.73 29.49
C SER A 616 -5.90 29.26 29.55
N THR A 617 -5.96 29.83 30.75
CA THR A 617 -5.70 31.27 31.02
C THR A 617 -4.29 31.54 31.56
N ASN A 618 -3.65 30.54 32.16
CA ASN A 618 -2.31 30.64 32.77
C ASN A 618 -1.21 30.03 31.87
N LYS A 619 0.05 30.36 32.14
CA LYS A 619 1.21 29.99 31.30
C LYS A 619 1.91 28.67 31.66
N GLU A 620 1.53 27.99 32.74
CA GLU A 620 2.42 27.03 33.41
C GLU A 620 2.26 25.56 32.97
N ASP A 621 1.23 25.25 32.17
CA ASP A 621 0.92 23.92 31.65
C ASP A 621 1.87 23.51 30.51
N ARG A 622 3.08 23.13 30.92
CA ARG A 622 4.30 22.90 30.12
C ARG A 622 4.27 21.76 29.07
N LYS A 623 3.10 21.23 28.70
CA LYS A 623 2.99 20.01 27.88
C LYS A 623 3.34 20.20 26.39
N TYR A 624 3.02 21.36 25.79
CA TYR A 624 3.20 21.62 24.35
C TYR A 624 4.24 22.72 24.03
N TYR A 625 4.83 23.32 25.06
CA TYR A 625 5.92 24.28 24.89
C TYR A 625 7.26 23.57 25.00
N LYS A 626 8.00 23.45 23.90
CA LYS A 626 9.37 22.93 23.92
C LYS A 626 10.34 24.10 24.08
N LYS A 627 11.18 24.03 25.11
CA LYS A 627 12.28 24.97 25.36
C LYS A 627 13.45 24.65 24.44
N TRP A 628 13.70 25.54 23.48
CA TRP A 628 14.87 25.46 22.61
C TRP A 628 15.99 26.32 23.18
N LYS A 629 17.23 25.86 23.00
CA LYS A 629 18.45 26.62 23.29
C LYS A 629 19.17 26.86 21.97
N CYS A 630 19.05 28.06 21.42
CA CYS A 630 19.70 28.46 20.17
C CYS A 630 20.97 29.28 20.45
N TYR A 631 22.08 28.92 19.81
CA TYR A 631 23.42 29.49 20.02
C TYR A 631 23.84 30.36 18.82
N ASN A 632 24.71 31.37 19.02
CA ASN A 632 25.08 32.34 17.97
C ASN A 632 26.43 33.02 18.27
N LYS A 633 27.49 32.49 17.62
CA LYS A 633 28.78 33.16 17.48
C LYS A 633 29.42 32.88 16.13
N ASN A 634 29.90 33.95 15.50
CA ASN A 634 30.55 34.04 14.20
C ASN A 634 29.73 33.51 13.00
N SER A 635 29.75 34.33 11.94
CA SER A 635 29.39 34.06 10.55
C SER A 635 29.96 32.76 9.96
N ASP A 636 30.92 32.19 10.66
CA ASP A 636 31.78 31.09 10.23
C ASP A 636 31.27 29.73 10.73
N TYR A 637 30.45 29.71 11.80
CA TYR A 637 29.85 28.49 12.37
C TYR A 637 28.32 28.48 12.34
N ASP A 638 27.68 29.65 12.17
CA ASP A 638 26.24 29.85 11.93
C ASP A 638 25.62 28.88 10.89
N LYS A 639 26.47 28.37 10.01
CA LYS A 639 26.14 27.72 8.75
C LYS A 639 26.14 26.18 8.78
N CYS A 640 26.18 25.55 9.95
CA CYS A 640 26.29 24.09 10.10
C CYS A 640 25.09 23.44 10.83
N GLU A 641 24.93 22.12 10.75
CA GLU A 641 23.73 21.40 11.23
C GLU A 641 23.97 20.54 12.49
N MET A 642 23.09 20.72 13.51
CA MET A 642 22.37 19.72 14.35
C MET A 642 21.86 20.44 15.63
N ILE A 643 20.99 19.91 16.52
CA ILE A 643 20.28 18.61 16.67
C ILE A 643 18.77 18.85 16.87
N SER A 644 17.95 18.05 16.19
CA SER A 644 16.54 17.81 16.52
C SER A 644 16.06 16.57 15.75
N TRP A 645 14.83 16.05 15.81
CA TRP A 645 13.68 16.32 16.70
C TRP A 645 13.15 14.97 17.29
N LEU A 646 13.87 13.86 17.03
CA LEU A 646 13.36 12.47 17.00
C LEU A 646 14.05 11.48 17.97
N TYR A 647 14.76 11.96 19.00
CA TYR A 647 15.23 11.13 20.10
C TYR A 647 14.60 11.60 21.41
N GLU A 648 13.71 10.78 21.97
CA GLU A 648 13.33 10.83 23.38
C GLU A 648 14.37 10.08 24.22
N ASP A 649 15.65 10.46 24.14
CA ASP A 649 16.61 10.08 25.18
C ASP A 649 16.50 11.10 26.33
N PRO A 650 16.11 10.67 27.56
CA PRO A 650 16.02 11.59 28.70
C PRO A 650 17.35 12.21 29.14
N LYS A 651 18.50 11.82 28.54
CA LYS A 651 19.85 12.23 28.95
C LYS A 651 20.53 13.23 28.03
N GLU A 652 20.04 13.44 26.80
CA GLU A 652 20.61 14.43 25.89
C GLU A 652 19.75 15.69 25.77
N SER A 653 20.35 16.86 25.98
CA SER A 653 19.66 18.13 25.78
C SER A 653 19.60 18.49 24.29
N ASN A 654 18.38 18.66 23.75
CA ASN A 654 18.14 19.14 22.38
C ASN A 654 18.80 20.50 22.13
N LEU A 655 20.03 20.47 21.62
CA LEU A 655 20.87 21.61 21.29
C LEU A 655 20.63 21.98 19.82
N MET A 656 20.23 23.20 19.50
CA MET A 656 19.94 23.60 18.12
C MET A 656 20.82 24.76 17.66
N LEU A 657 21.53 24.57 16.55
CA LEU A 657 22.14 25.68 15.81
C LEU A 657 21.04 26.55 15.15
N SER A 658 21.31 27.85 15.08
CA SER A 658 20.36 28.91 14.71
C SER A 658 19.54 28.59 13.45
N ILE A 659 20.15 28.30 12.29
CA ILE A 659 19.42 28.00 11.04
C ILE A 659 18.37 26.88 11.24
N LYS A 660 18.67 25.86 12.05
CA LYS A 660 17.73 24.76 12.32
C LYS A 660 16.64 25.15 13.31
N CYS A 661 16.88 26.12 14.19
CA CYS A 661 15.81 26.80 14.93
C CYS A 661 14.86 27.49 13.93
N PHE A 662 15.35 28.19 12.90
CA PHE A 662 14.44 28.75 11.88
C PHE A 662 13.69 27.64 11.13
N ASP A 663 14.40 26.72 10.47
CA ASP A 663 13.79 25.74 9.55
C ASP A 663 12.70 24.91 10.26
N SER A 664 12.98 24.43 11.47
CA SER A 664 12.01 23.66 12.25
C SER A 664 10.83 24.53 12.70
N TRP A 665 11.05 25.80 13.04
CA TRP A 665 9.97 26.70 13.44
C TRP A 665 9.06 27.05 12.25
N ALA A 666 9.65 27.33 11.09
CA ALA A 666 8.93 27.67 9.86
C ALA A 666 8.19 26.47 9.25
N GLN A 667 8.77 25.27 9.28
CA GLN A 667 8.07 24.03 8.90
C GLN A 667 6.79 23.88 9.74
N ASN A 668 6.89 23.94 11.07
CA ASN A 668 5.75 23.79 11.97
C ASN A 668 4.73 24.93 11.83
N LEU A 669 5.20 26.17 11.66
CA LEU A 669 4.33 27.31 11.37
C LEU A 669 3.50 27.06 10.09
N LEU A 670 4.13 26.63 9.00
CA LEU A 670 3.45 26.40 7.73
C LEU A 670 2.46 25.21 7.79
N ILE A 671 2.78 24.16 8.53
CA ILE A 671 1.85 23.04 8.79
C ILE A 671 0.62 23.52 9.56
N ASP A 672 0.83 24.22 10.69
CA ASP A 672 -0.26 24.77 11.49
C ASP A 672 -1.14 25.74 10.68
N ILE A 673 -0.54 26.58 9.83
CA ILE A 673 -1.26 27.53 8.97
C ILE A 673 -2.22 26.81 8.02
N ILE A 674 -1.75 25.81 7.27
CA ILE A 674 -2.62 25.11 6.32
C ILE A 674 -3.73 24.37 7.07
N ARG A 675 -3.46 23.81 8.25
CA ARG A 675 -4.47 23.20 9.12
C ARG A 675 -5.51 24.23 9.59
N TRP A 676 -5.10 25.37 10.13
CA TRP A 676 -6.03 26.43 10.57
C TRP A 676 -6.89 26.97 9.42
N GLU A 677 -6.28 27.34 8.30
CA GLU A 677 -6.97 27.91 7.13
C GLU A 677 -7.84 26.87 6.40
N HIS A 678 -7.51 25.58 6.47
CA HIS A 678 -8.39 24.52 5.99
C HIS A 678 -9.58 24.28 6.93
N GLN A 679 -9.29 24.02 8.22
CA GLN A 679 -10.26 23.48 9.17
C GLN A 679 -11.20 24.55 9.72
N LEU A 680 -10.81 25.84 9.68
CA LEU A 680 -11.70 26.97 9.99
C LEU A 680 -12.29 27.65 8.75
N LYS A 681 -12.04 27.13 7.54
CA LYS A 681 -12.49 27.77 6.29
C LYS A 681 -13.97 28.17 6.34
N ASP A 682 -14.83 27.28 6.80
CA ASP A 682 -16.27 27.53 6.82
C ASP A 682 -16.67 28.51 7.93
N CYS A 683 -15.98 28.51 9.07
CA CYS A 683 -16.12 29.54 10.12
C CYS A 683 -15.67 30.93 9.62
N ILE A 684 -14.61 31.02 8.82
CA ILE A 684 -14.10 32.27 8.23
C ILE A 684 -15.10 32.83 7.20
N ASN A 685 -15.67 31.97 6.35
CA ASN A 685 -16.50 32.39 5.21
C ASN A 685 -18.01 32.55 5.55
N ASN A 686 -18.51 31.96 6.63
CA ASN A 686 -19.94 31.96 6.95
C ASN A 686 -20.32 33.11 7.91
N THR A 687 -21.20 34.01 7.48
CA THR A 687 -21.67 35.18 8.23
C THR A 687 -22.87 34.90 9.14
N ASN A 688 -23.47 33.71 9.08
CA ASN A 688 -24.81 33.44 9.60
C ASN A 688 -24.82 32.50 10.81
N VAL A 689 -23.89 32.67 11.76
CA VAL A 689 -23.89 31.93 13.02
C VAL A 689 -24.86 32.58 14.00
N THR A 690 -26.07 32.02 14.07
CA THR A 690 -27.14 32.41 15.00
C THR A 690 -27.05 31.71 16.36
N ASP A 691 -26.18 30.71 16.50
CA ASP A 691 -25.97 29.94 17.72
C ASP A 691 -24.78 30.49 18.52
N CYS A 692 -25.07 30.98 19.74
CA CYS A 692 -24.11 31.57 20.66
C CYS A 692 -23.17 30.53 21.33
N GLU A 693 -23.43 29.23 21.21
CA GLU A 693 -22.56 28.15 21.70
C GLU A 693 -21.63 27.56 20.63
N SER A 694 -21.76 28.02 19.37
CA SER A 694 -21.07 27.50 18.19
C SER A 694 -19.55 27.28 18.37
N LYS A 695 -19.08 26.09 17.98
CA LYS A 695 -17.65 25.71 17.98
C LYS A 695 -16.79 26.71 17.20
N CYS A 696 -17.32 27.36 16.16
CA CYS A 696 -16.61 28.39 15.41
C CYS A 696 -16.20 29.59 16.28
N ILE A 697 -17.01 30.02 17.25
CA ILE A 697 -16.71 31.18 18.11
C ILE A 697 -15.44 30.90 18.93
N LYS A 698 -15.39 29.74 19.60
CA LYS A 698 -14.23 29.28 20.38
C LYS A 698 -13.01 29.04 19.49
N ASN A 699 -13.21 28.47 18.31
CA ASN A 699 -12.15 28.20 17.34
C ASN A 699 -11.50 29.49 16.79
N CYS A 700 -12.29 30.48 16.34
CA CYS A 700 -11.77 31.78 15.88
C CYS A 700 -10.98 32.50 17.00
N GLN A 701 -11.46 32.42 18.25
CA GLN A 701 -10.75 32.98 19.40
C GLN A 701 -9.41 32.28 19.67
N CYS A 702 -9.36 30.94 19.59
CA CYS A 702 -8.10 30.20 19.73
C CYS A 702 -7.14 30.49 18.56
N TYR A 703 -7.64 30.65 17.33
CA TYR A 703 -6.82 31.01 16.17
C TYR A 703 -6.18 32.40 16.37
N GLU A 704 -6.94 33.41 16.81
CA GLU A 704 -6.42 34.73 17.18
C GLU A 704 -5.36 34.64 18.31
N LYS A 705 -5.55 33.73 19.28
CA LYS A 705 -4.61 33.44 20.38
C LYS A 705 -3.31 32.81 19.86
N TRP A 706 -3.40 31.85 18.95
CA TRP A 706 -2.28 31.14 18.32
C TRP A 706 -1.44 32.10 17.45
N ILE A 707 -2.06 32.94 16.61
CA ILE A 707 -1.33 33.95 15.82
C ILE A 707 -0.55 34.92 16.73
N LYS A 708 -1.18 35.39 17.82
CA LYS A 708 -0.52 36.24 18.83
C LYS A 708 0.62 35.54 19.57
N GLN A 709 0.60 34.22 19.68
CA GLN A 709 1.71 33.45 20.23
C GLN A 709 2.84 33.29 19.20
N LYS A 710 2.52 32.92 17.95
CA LYS A 710 3.50 32.83 16.86
C LYS A 710 4.18 34.15 16.53
N LYS A 711 3.51 35.30 16.66
CA LYS A 711 4.15 36.62 16.51
C LYS A 711 5.16 36.95 17.64
N LYS A 712 4.99 36.39 18.85
CA LYS A 712 5.99 36.49 19.94
C LYS A 712 7.17 35.54 19.72
N GLU A 713 6.88 34.29 19.31
CA GLU A 713 7.92 33.34 18.93
C GLU A 713 8.77 33.91 17.79
N TRP A 714 8.15 34.48 16.76
CA TRP A 714 8.87 35.12 15.66
C TRP A 714 9.82 36.23 16.15
N GLN A 715 9.39 37.08 17.09
CA GLN A 715 10.27 38.10 17.68
C GLN A 715 11.45 37.54 18.50
N GLN A 716 11.35 36.31 19.02
CA GLN A 716 12.47 35.64 19.70
C GLN A 716 13.38 34.93 18.69
N VAL A 717 12.78 34.23 17.72
CA VAL A 717 13.46 33.58 16.60
C VAL A 717 14.26 34.62 15.83
N LYS A 718 13.63 35.66 15.28
CA LYS A 718 14.25 36.76 14.51
C LYS A 718 15.51 37.36 15.16
N LYS A 719 15.49 37.59 16.49
CA LYS A 719 16.66 38.09 17.25
C LYS A 719 17.88 37.17 17.25
N VAL A 720 17.69 35.87 17.00
CA VAL A 720 18.78 34.90 16.80
C VAL A 720 19.39 35.02 15.38
N PHE A 721 18.71 35.64 14.42
CA PHE A 721 19.18 35.82 13.03
C PHE A 721 19.61 37.26 12.70
N GLU A 722 19.18 38.26 13.47
CA GLU A 722 19.54 39.68 13.27
C GLU A 722 21.06 39.97 13.33
N LYS A 723 21.87 39.00 13.81
CA LYS A 723 23.34 39.07 13.80
C LYS A 723 24.01 38.42 12.57
N GLN A 724 23.24 37.75 11.70
CA GLN A 724 23.78 36.92 10.61
C GLN A 724 23.81 37.67 9.27
N ASN A 725 24.85 37.43 8.49
CA ASN A 725 25.15 38.19 7.27
C ASN A 725 24.15 37.95 6.12
N GLU A 726 24.07 38.92 5.20
CA GLU A 726 23.01 39.11 4.19
C GLU A 726 22.50 37.86 3.46
N SER A 727 23.39 36.90 3.20
CA SER A 727 23.12 35.63 2.51
C SER A 727 21.89 34.85 3.01
N LEU A 728 21.60 34.84 4.31
CA LEU A 728 20.44 34.12 4.87
C LEU A 728 19.14 34.92 4.73
N GLY A 729 19.24 36.25 4.63
CA GLY A 729 18.08 37.12 4.34
C GLY A 729 17.41 36.77 3.02
N ILE A 730 18.15 36.26 2.03
CA ILE A 730 17.64 35.88 0.70
C ILE A 730 16.58 34.76 0.78
N TYR A 731 16.68 33.87 1.77
CA TYR A 731 15.82 32.69 1.90
C TYR A 731 14.47 33.02 2.57
N TYR A 732 14.48 33.93 3.55
CA TYR A 732 13.33 34.20 4.42
C TYR A 732 12.69 35.59 4.22
N LYS A 733 13.36 36.55 3.58
CA LYS A 733 12.72 37.80 3.09
C LYS A 733 11.88 37.57 1.81
N ASN A 734 11.91 36.36 1.23
CA ASN A 734 11.19 36.01 0.02
C ASN A 734 10.19 34.87 0.29
N LEU A 735 8.90 35.20 0.22
CA LEU A 735 7.79 34.28 0.48
C LEU A 735 7.83 33.01 -0.41
N ASN A 736 8.27 33.13 -1.67
CA ASN A 736 8.41 31.97 -2.56
C ASN A 736 9.55 31.04 -2.12
N ASN A 737 10.66 31.59 -1.62
CA ASN A 737 11.79 30.79 -1.13
C ASN A 737 11.42 30.03 0.15
N LEU A 738 10.75 30.70 1.09
CA LEU A 738 10.17 30.10 2.30
C LEU A 738 9.28 28.90 1.95
N PHE A 739 8.31 29.09 1.07
CA PHE A 739 7.38 28.02 0.66
C PHE A 739 8.09 26.90 -0.12
N ASN A 740 8.89 27.22 -1.15
CA ASN A 740 9.51 26.21 -2.00
C ASN A 740 10.45 25.29 -1.21
N SER A 741 11.16 25.84 -0.22
CA SER A 741 12.12 25.09 0.59
C SER A 741 11.48 24.14 1.60
N ASN A 742 10.32 24.53 2.14
CA ASN A 742 9.52 23.73 3.08
C ASN A 742 8.49 22.83 2.38
N PHE A 743 8.35 22.94 1.04
CA PHE A 743 7.27 22.31 0.26
C PHE A 743 7.03 20.84 0.62
N PHE A 744 8.04 19.99 0.48
CA PHE A 744 7.90 18.55 0.77
C PHE A 744 7.56 18.30 2.25
N GLN A 745 8.25 18.97 3.17
CA GLN A 745 8.09 18.77 4.61
C GLN A 745 6.68 19.14 5.11
N VAL A 746 6.11 20.23 4.57
CA VAL A 746 4.75 20.64 4.91
C VAL A 746 3.73 19.77 4.18
N MET A 747 3.88 19.58 2.86
CA MET A 747 2.96 18.77 2.06
C MET A 747 2.78 17.36 2.61
N PHE A 748 3.84 16.73 3.13
CA PHE A 748 3.70 15.37 3.67
C PHE A 748 3.09 15.30 5.07
N ALA A 749 3.20 16.36 5.89
CA ALA A 749 2.61 16.44 7.23
C ALA A 749 1.11 16.83 7.25
N LEU A 750 0.49 16.90 6.07
CA LEU A 750 -0.90 17.27 5.84
C LEU A 750 -1.70 16.09 5.27
N ASP A 751 -2.96 15.95 5.63
CA ASP A 751 -3.83 14.89 5.08
C ASP A 751 -4.25 15.20 3.62
N GLN A 752 -4.91 14.28 2.90
CA GLN A 752 -5.14 14.43 1.45
C GLN A 752 -5.95 15.70 1.09
N ASP A 753 -6.97 16.04 1.89
CA ASP A 753 -7.76 17.26 1.69
C ASP A 753 -7.00 18.55 2.02
N GLU A 754 -6.04 18.48 2.95
CA GLU A 754 -5.14 19.56 3.36
C GLU A 754 -4.00 19.79 2.34
N LYS A 755 -3.43 18.72 1.78
CA LYS A 755 -2.47 18.76 0.67
C LYS A 755 -3.01 19.60 -0.49
N GLY A 756 -4.29 19.44 -0.81
CA GLY A 756 -4.99 20.26 -1.82
C GLY A 756 -5.17 21.75 -1.47
N LYS A 757 -4.89 22.18 -0.23
CA LYS A 757 -5.01 23.58 0.20
C LYS A 757 -3.71 24.36 0.12
N TRP A 758 -2.55 23.70 0.08
CA TRP A 758 -1.25 24.39 -0.02
C TRP A 758 -1.19 25.33 -1.23
N ASP A 759 -1.47 24.83 -2.43
CA ASP A 759 -1.43 25.67 -3.63
C ASP A 759 -2.56 26.72 -3.64
N GLN A 760 -3.75 26.39 -3.11
CA GLN A 760 -4.80 27.40 -2.94
C GLN A 760 -4.33 28.55 -2.05
N PHE A 761 -3.77 28.25 -0.87
CA PHE A 761 -3.28 29.23 0.09
C PHE A 761 -2.14 30.07 -0.49
N ARG A 762 -1.21 29.46 -1.26
CA ARG A 762 -0.17 30.22 -1.97
C ARG A 762 -0.75 31.18 -3.01
N GLU A 763 -1.75 30.77 -3.78
CA GLU A 763 -2.40 31.65 -4.77
C GLU A 763 -3.21 32.77 -4.11
N ASP A 764 -3.89 32.49 -2.99
CA ASP A 764 -4.67 33.50 -2.25
C ASP A 764 -3.76 34.51 -1.51
N LEU A 765 -2.57 34.09 -1.07
CA LEU A 765 -1.49 34.99 -0.63
C LEU A 765 -0.92 35.86 -1.76
N LYS A 766 -0.60 35.27 -2.92
CA LYS A 766 -0.07 36.00 -4.09
C LYS A 766 -0.98 37.14 -4.51
N LYS A 767 -2.30 36.89 -4.61
CA LYS A 767 -3.30 37.92 -4.97
C LYS A 767 -3.26 39.10 -4.00
N LYS A 768 -3.29 38.86 -2.68
CA LYS A 768 -3.18 39.95 -1.69
C LYS A 768 -1.84 40.71 -1.85
N PHE A 769 -0.73 39.99 -2.06
CA PHE A 769 0.59 40.61 -2.27
C PHE A 769 0.66 41.48 -3.54
N GLU A 770 0.07 41.03 -4.65
CA GLU A 770 -0.05 41.82 -5.88
C GLU A 770 -0.87 43.09 -5.65
N THR A 771 -2.07 42.98 -5.05
CA THR A 771 -2.92 44.15 -4.73
C THR A 771 -2.32 45.12 -3.70
N SER A 772 -1.26 44.73 -2.98
CA SER A 772 -0.56 45.60 -2.03
C SER A 772 0.53 46.47 -2.68
N LYS A 773 1.09 46.05 -3.83
CA LYS A 773 2.13 46.81 -4.54
C LYS A 773 1.62 48.15 -5.08
N ASP A 774 0.36 48.20 -5.50
CA ASP A 774 -0.27 49.41 -6.03
C ASP A 774 -0.51 50.52 -4.98
N LYS A 775 -0.12 50.31 -3.70
CA LYS A 775 -0.39 51.25 -2.60
C LYS A 775 0.83 51.67 -1.76
N ALA A 776 2.03 51.12 -1.98
CA ALA A 776 3.23 51.57 -1.26
C ALA A 776 4.55 51.30 -2.02
N SER A 777 5.34 52.36 -2.23
CA SER A 777 6.68 52.28 -2.87
C SER A 777 7.78 51.67 -1.99
N THR A 778 7.45 51.19 -0.79
CA THR A 778 8.37 50.56 0.18
C THR A 778 8.21 49.04 0.31
N ALA A 779 7.30 48.40 -0.45
CA ALA A 779 6.93 46.99 -0.30
C ALA A 779 8.06 45.95 -0.57
N ASN A 780 9.25 46.38 -1.02
CA ASN A 780 10.37 45.48 -1.35
C ASN A 780 11.25 45.09 -0.14
N SER A 781 10.97 45.56 1.08
CA SER A 781 11.77 45.26 2.29
C SER A 781 11.05 44.41 3.34
N GLN A 782 9.81 43.99 3.10
CA GLN A 782 8.94 43.43 4.13
C GLN A 782 9.24 41.94 4.40
N ASP A 783 9.33 41.60 5.68
CA ASP A 783 9.62 40.26 6.19
C ASP A 783 8.48 39.28 5.82
N ALA A 784 8.80 38.17 5.16
CA ALA A 784 7.79 37.25 4.65
C ALA A 784 7.02 36.51 5.75
N ILE A 785 7.62 36.33 6.93
CA ILE A 785 6.93 35.76 8.10
C ILE A 785 6.00 36.81 8.73
N GLU A 786 6.39 38.09 8.76
CA GLU A 786 5.52 39.16 9.28
C GLU A 786 4.32 39.38 8.36
N PHE A 787 4.52 39.41 7.03
CA PHE A 787 3.44 39.45 6.04
C PHE A 787 2.49 38.26 6.17
N LEU A 788 3.04 37.05 6.35
CA LEU A 788 2.25 35.84 6.54
C LEU A 788 1.42 35.90 7.84
N LEU A 789 2.01 36.29 8.96
CA LEU A 789 1.30 36.42 10.25
C LEU A 789 0.23 37.52 10.24
N ASP A 790 0.46 38.64 9.54
CA ASP A 790 -0.54 39.71 9.44
C ASP A 790 -1.68 39.36 8.46
N HIS A 791 -1.43 38.58 7.38
CA HIS A 791 -2.50 38.00 6.57
C HIS A 791 -3.45 37.13 7.40
N LEU A 792 -2.88 36.26 8.25
CA LEU A 792 -3.65 35.34 9.09
C LEU A 792 -4.43 36.09 10.17
N LYS A 793 -3.87 37.20 10.68
CA LYS A 793 -4.54 38.11 11.60
C LYS A 793 -5.78 38.74 10.96
N ASP A 794 -5.73 39.14 9.68
CA ASP A 794 -6.92 39.61 8.96
C ASP A 794 -7.98 38.51 8.89
N ASN A 795 -7.60 37.30 8.45
CA ASN A 795 -8.52 36.16 8.34
C ASN A 795 -9.14 35.77 9.69
N ALA A 796 -8.37 35.81 10.79
CA ALA A 796 -8.86 35.58 12.15
C ALA A 796 -9.77 36.71 12.66
N THR A 797 -9.54 37.96 12.22
CA THR A 797 -10.44 39.09 12.50
C THR A 797 -11.77 38.88 11.78
N THR A 798 -11.76 38.53 10.49
CA THR A 798 -12.98 38.17 9.74
C THR A 798 -13.72 36.98 10.35
N CYS A 799 -13.00 35.92 10.75
CA CYS A 799 -13.55 34.78 11.50
C CYS A 799 -14.32 35.27 12.73
N LYS A 800 -13.69 36.12 13.55
CA LYS A 800 -14.26 36.64 14.81
C LYS A 800 -15.42 37.61 14.60
N ASP A 801 -15.38 38.48 13.59
CA ASP A 801 -16.47 39.42 13.29
C ASP A 801 -17.70 38.70 12.73
N ASN A 802 -17.50 37.71 11.85
CA ASN A 802 -18.56 36.84 11.34
C ASN A 802 -19.15 35.91 12.42
N ASN A 803 -18.42 35.65 13.51
CA ASN A 803 -18.80 34.79 14.63
C ASN A 803 -18.84 35.57 15.97
N SER A 804 -19.32 36.81 15.94
CA SER A 804 -19.37 37.68 17.13
C SER A 804 -20.72 37.62 17.86
N ASN A 805 -20.69 37.52 19.19
CA ASN A 805 -21.87 37.45 20.08
C ASN A 805 -22.81 38.68 20.09
N LYS A 806 -22.66 39.65 19.16
CA LYS A 806 -23.54 40.84 19.07
C LYS A 806 -25.04 40.53 18.87
N PRO A 807 -25.46 39.43 18.19
CA PRO A 807 -26.86 39.02 18.15
C PRO A 807 -27.38 38.48 19.49
N CYS A 808 -26.50 37.99 20.37
CA CYS A 808 -26.83 37.26 21.60
C CYS A 808 -27.27 38.16 22.77
N ASN A 809 -27.96 39.27 22.50
CA ASN A 809 -28.55 40.10 23.55
C ASN A 809 -29.76 39.38 24.16
N SER A 810 -29.81 39.32 25.49
CA SER A 810 -30.75 38.49 26.25
C SER A 810 -32.23 38.68 25.85
N PRO A 811 -33.05 37.62 25.90
CA PRO A 811 -34.49 37.75 25.74
C PRO A 811 -35.03 38.75 26.78
N LYS A 812 -35.86 39.69 26.33
CA LYS A 812 -36.56 40.62 27.23
C LYS A 812 -37.40 39.80 28.20
N ASN A 813 -37.27 40.05 29.51
CA ASN A 813 -38.13 39.43 30.52
C ASN A 813 -39.60 39.60 30.12
N PRO A 814 -40.37 38.51 29.93
CA PRO A 814 -41.76 38.61 29.51
C PRO A 814 -42.57 39.24 30.65
N THR A 815 -43.27 40.33 30.36
CA THR A 815 -44.17 40.98 31.31
C THR A 815 -45.26 39.99 31.73
N PRO A 816 -45.46 39.69 33.03
CA PRO A 816 -46.50 38.76 33.46
C PRO A 816 -47.88 39.24 33.04
N ASN A 817 -48.62 38.39 32.30
CA ASN A 817 -50.01 38.68 31.94
C ASN A 817 -50.89 38.57 33.21
N PRO A 818 -51.62 39.62 33.63
CA PRO A 818 -52.39 39.60 34.89
C PRO A 818 -53.53 38.56 34.93
N CYS A 819 -53.98 38.07 33.78
CA CYS A 819 -55.20 37.28 33.65
C CYS A 819 -54.94 35.77 33.43
N GLY A 820 -54.22 35.15 34.36
CA GLY A 820 -54.02 33.68 34.41
C GLY A 820 -54.43 33.11 35.76
N LYS A 821 -55.72 32.74 35.93
CA LYS A 821 -56.18 32.05 37.15
C LYS A 821 -55.64 30.62 37.20
N LYS A 822 -55.19 30.19 38.38
CA LYS A 822 -54.90 28.78 38.67
C LYS A 822 -56.19 27.97 38.71
N GLN A 823 -56.19 26.83 38.03
CA GLN A 823 -56.72 25.55 38.50
C GLN A 823 -55.83 24.44 37.93
#